data_AF-U6RW29-F1
#
_entry.id   AF-U6RW29-F1
#
_cell.length_a   1.000
_cell.length_b   1.000
_cell.length_c   1.000
_cell.angle_alpha   90.00
_cell.angle_beta   90.00
_cell.angle_gamma   90.00
#
_symmetry.space_group_name_H-M   'P 1'
#
loop_
_entity.id
_entity.type
_entity.pdbx_description
1 polymer ?
#
loop_
_entity_poly.entity_id
_entity_poly.type
_entity_poly.pdbx_seq_one_letter_code
_entity_poly.pdbx_strand_id
1 'polypeptide(L)'
;MKYKLLSALPGLILPLAHSNATGQKQPEQPNILCIVCEDISPYLGCYGDAVAVTPNLDNFSRESIRYTGMYTTIGVSSPSRAALITGMYPTSIGANNMRTAQNKSKPAGIHPYDVVLPAGIKCYTEQMRAAGYFCTNNSKTDYQFAAPLTAWDEQGDRAHWKHAPEGMPFFSIFNLNVTHEFQVMKRADQPLSVQPEDIILPPYYPDDPVVRKDMAILYSNITEMDRQFQILVDELKASGKLDNTIIIWYSDNGGPMPRQKRELYESGALVPFMIRFPDGYKAGTVDRGLHMFVDIPATILSLAGLPVPEYMHGRPFLGQYKQKSRKYVYGARDRLDTFYEKQGCVRDERYRYIRNYRTEQPDYLPIISRAAMPMMARMAELHEAGKLNADQEKWFKYPRPEIEFYDVQADPHELNNLADDPKYKKKIKELSDEFDRWISTYNKMWKYTEPELIEMFRPGGVQPVVTRPEVKIENGTATLTCSTEGASIAYQINGRGLNEHHWFLYTGPFSVNPGDKISAIGVRAGYKDSSIQAEADELLAEWVETLLTYQVSHKNASLNGGLLCPACARVHGRCGDAVLPLMYIAEKTCYEKYVTAAKNLMHWMGNVHQPDGSWMNDVNVSDWNGTTVFAAIALYEALHHHGHLLDDSTRNAWREQLLQAGEFIYGDKFIYSRRREGMRNMNVNYSASAIYALFAIGTEFNRQDFIARARETAGDLKAFFTTNEYFLFGEGPEIKKKTRNGCLPVDLLYNVEESLPNMVYYARMADDKELMALLEKSMDTHLEFMLPDGAWDNSWGTRSFKWTYWGGRTSDGFMGGYYTLADRHPEYAEAIHRNITLLKKATHNGLLHGGMNYHDCGVEACIHHTFGHAKALASFLNQPVVTPAPVPLPRDKAYGAKRFEDINTWLVSEGEWRATVTGFDSEYKVKGTHPMGGVLSMLWNKQIGPVFAATMNLYTLIEAPNMQAYTQPHRMSGSPRIELIENGTMYSNLDDLDTKITYQKKGNTHQFHIVTHLVDSKQQFSSVGKEVVEIDYIFQEKEIGIHCSIPESLRKAGVQLTLPIIAAPQEKERITEHSVQVNKEGGVLLLNSPQTLTIAPTDENGRIFNPVPGFCFIPVIVHPNEKGEVEISIRTTAP
;
A
#
# COMPACT_ATOMS: atom_id res chain seq x y z
N MET A 1 3.88 48.92 -12.81
CA MET A 1 5.14 49.50 -13.35
C MET A 1 5.58 48.63 -14.52
N LYS A 2 5.95 49.23 -15.66
CA LYS A 2 6.07 48.62 -16.99
C LYS A 2 6.98 47.37 -17.03
N TYR A 3 6.44 46.25 -17.51
CA TYR A 3 7.19 45.05 -17.90
C TYR A 3 8.04 45.34 -19.15
N LYS A 4 9.34 45.06 -19.09
CA LYS A 4 10.20 44.93 -20.27
C LYS A 4 10.52 43.46 -20.46
N LEU A 5 10.09 42.93 -21.60
CA LEU A 5 10.57 41.67 -22.18
C LEU A 5 12.09 41.76 -22.37
N LEU A 6 12.81 40.72 -21.96
CA LEU A 6 14.14 40.40 -22.47
C LEU A 6 14.04 39.05 -23.20
N SER A 7 14.32 39.16 -24.49
CA SER A 7 14.25 38.17 -25.55
C SER A 7 15.35 37.12 -25.46
N ALA A 8 14.94 35.88 -25.75
CA ALA A 8 15.66 34.75 -26.33
C ALA A 8 17.16 34.92 -26.67
N LEU A 9 17.98 34.06 -26.06
CA LEU A 9 19.27 33.62 -26.62
C LEU A 9 19.08 32.17 -27.12
N PRO A 10 19.47 31.82 -28.36
CA PRO A 10 19.34 30.47 -28.87
C PRO A 10 20.33 29.55 -28.17
N GLY A 11 19.84 28.39 -27.71
CA GLY A 11 20.67 27.31 -27.20
C GLY A 11 21.65 26.84 -28.27
N LEU A 12 22.94 26.91 -27.97
CA LEU A 12 23.97 26.25 -28.74
C LEU A 12 23.82 24.73 -28.52
N ILE A 13 23.35 24.04 -29.55
CA ILE A 13 23.48 22.58 -29.67
C ILE A 13 24.97 22.30 -29.86
N LEU A 14 25.62 21.69 -28.86
CA LEU A 14 26.96 21.12 -29.00
C LEU A 14 26.83 19.71 -29.58
N PRO A 15 27.34 19.44 -30.79
CA PRO A 15 27.47 18.08 -31.29
C PRO A 15 28.64 17.41 -30.56
N LEU A 16 28.43 16.18 -30.09
CA LEU A 16 29.49 15.28 -29.61
C LEU A 16 30.42 14.92 -30.78
N ALA A 17 31.41 15.77 -31.06
CA ALA A 17 32.53 15.44 -31.91
C ALA A 17 33.78 15.23 -31.04
N HIS A 18 34.31 14.01 -31.03
CA HIS A 18 35.58 13.68 -30.42
C HIS A 18 36.71 14.41 -31.18
N SER A 19 37.19 15.52 -30.63
CA SER A 19 38.49 16.10 -31.00
C SER A 19 39.41 16.10 -29.79
N ASN A 20 40.51 15.34 -29.89
CA ASN A 20 41.63 15.39 -28.97
C ASN A 20 42.19 16.82 -28.91
N ALA A 21 41.86 17.55 -27.85
CA ALA A 21 42.49 18.80 -27.47
C ALA A 21 42.90 18.71 -26.00
N THR A 22 44.22 18.70 -25.80
CA THR A 22 45.01 18.95 -24.58
C THR A 22 44.24 19.20 -23.28
N GLY A 23 44.47 18.30 -22.31
CA GLY A 23 43.79 18.25 -21.02
C GLY A 23 43.92 19.50 -20.16
N GLN A 24 42.82 20.22 -20.03
CA GLN A 24 42.41 20.79 -18.75
C GLN A 24 41.35 19.84 -18.19
N LYS A 25 41.69 19.11 -17.10
CA LYS A 25 40.70 18.35 -16.31
C LYS A 25 39.61 19.35 -15.90
N GLN A 26 38.35 19.12 -16.30
CA GLN A 26 37.24 19.85 -15.69
C GLN A 26 37.35 19.69 -14.17
N PRO A 27 37.08 20.74 -13.36
CA PRO A 27 37.11 20.61 -11.91
C PRO A 27 36.16 19.49 -11.49
N GLU A 28 36.70 18.45 -10.86
CA GLU A 28 35.94 17.29 -10.39
C GLU A 28 35.00 17.76 -9.27
N GLN A 29 33.69 17.52 -9.41
CA GLN A 29 32.74 17.87 -8.36
C GLN A 29 33.07 17.09 -7.07
N PRO A 30 33.05 17.73 -5.88
CA PRO A 30 33.34 17.04 -4.64
C PRO A 30 32.19 16.12 -4.24
N ASN A 31 32.52 14.96 -3.68
CA ASN A 31 31.56 14.17 -2.92
C ASN A 31 31.20 14.89 -1.62
N ILE A 32 30.01 14.64 -1.10
CA ILE A 32 29.55 15.21 0.17
C ILE A 32 28.98 14.09 1.03
N LEU A 33 29.57 13.89 2.22
CA LEU A 33 29.13 12.91 3.21
C LEU A 33 28.64 13.64 4.47
N CYS A 34 27.36 13.51 4.79
CA CYS A 34 26.77 13.93 6.05
C CYS A 34 26.73 12.76 7.03
N ILE A 35 27.36 12.90 8.19
CA ILE A 35 27.24 11.96 9.30
C ILE A 35 26.46 12.66 10.41
N VAL A 36 25.25 12.19 10.65
CA VAL A 36 24.27 12.78 11.56
C VAL A 36 24.13 11.88 12.78
N CYS A 37 24.30 12.42 13.98
CA CYS A 37 23.94 11.72 15.22
C CYS A 37 22.59 12.19 15.75
N GLU A 38 21.93 11.33 16.51
CA GLU A 38 20.63 11.64 17.12
C GLU A 38 20.78 12.26 18.52
N ASP A 39 20.05 13.33 18.81
CA ASP A 39 19.88 13.87 20.16
C ASP A 39 21.21 14.18 20.92
N ILE A 40 22.07 15.06 20.40
CA ILE A 40 23.32 15.47 21.07
C ILE A 40 23.45 17.00 21.16
N SER A 41 23.57 17.52 22.38
CA SER A 41 24.11 18.87 22.67
C SER A 41 25.65 18.82 22.67
N PRO A 42 26.41 19.95 22.74
CA PRO A 42 27.88 19.95 22.62
C PRO A 42 28.71 19.25 23.72
N TYR A 43 28.31 18.05 24.15
CA TYR A 43 28.99 17.14 25.08
C TYR A 43 30.13 16.37 24.39
N LEU A 44 31.12 17.11 23.89
CA LEU A 44 32.27 16.59 23.16
C LEU A 44 33.56 17.23 23.69
N GLY A 45 34.67 16.48 23.70
CA GLY A 45 35.97 16.96 24.18
C GLY A 45 36.42 18.23 23.45
N CYS A 46 36.31 18.24 22.12
CA CYS A 46 36.64 19.38 21.28
C CYS A 46 35.70 20.60 21.46
N TYR A 47 34.55 20.45 22.12
CA TYR A 47 33.69 21.56 22.52
C TYR A 47 33.94 22.03 23.96
N GLY A 48 34.90 21.43 24.65
CA GLY A 48 35.32 21.82 26.00
C GLY A 48 34.67 21.00 27.12
N ASP A 49 34.01 19.89 26.79
CA ASP A 49 33.48 18.97 27.79
C ASP A 49 34.59 18.06 28.35
N ALA A 50 34.83 18.12 29.66
CA ALA A 50 35.88 17.35 30.31
C ALA A 50 35.50 15.87 30.59
N VAL A 51 34.21 15.52 30.50
CA VAL A 51 33.70 14.16 30.76
C VAL A 51 33.69 13.34 29.46
N ALA A 52 33.50 14.00 28.32
CA ALA A 52 33.36 13.34 27.03
C ALA A 52 34.61 12.53 26.62
N VAL A 53 34.39 11.30 26.16
CA VAL A 53 35.43 10.43 25.59
C VAL A 53 35.20 10.31 24.08
N THR A 54 35.69 11.29 23.31
CA THR A 54 35.45 11.40 21.86
C THR A 54 36.73 11.59 21.06
N PRO A 55 37.73 10.71 21.19
CA PRO A 55 39.05 10.92 20.59
C PRO A 55 39.00 11.05 19.07
N ASN A 56 38.08 10.39 18.37
CA ASN A 56 38.01 10.44 16.92
C ASN A 56 37.46 11.78 16.43
N LEU A 57 36.37 12.27 17.03
CA LEU A 57 35.82 13.60 16.75
C LEU A 57 36.75 14.72 17.21
N ASP A 58 37.49 14.53 18.31
CA ASP A 58 38.49 15.49 18.76
C ASP A 58 39.63 15.63 17.75
N ASN A 59 40.05 14.51 17.16
CA ASN A 59 41.02 14.49 16.08
C ASN A 59 40.44 15.11 14.80
N PHE A 60 39.22 14.73 14.42
CA PHE A 60 38.51 15.29 13.26
C PHE A 60 38.35 16.81 13.35
N SER A 61 38.15 17.35 14.56
CA SER A 61 38.04 18.80 14.78
C SER A 61 39.30 19.58 14.37
N ARG A 62 40.48 18.94 14.37
CA ARG A 62 41.75 19.56 13.92
C ARG A 62 41.85 19.64 12.41
N GLU A 63 41.09 18.82 11.69
CA GLU A 63 41.00 18.80 10.23
C GLU A 63 39.75 19.54 9.71
N SER A 64 38.92 20.03 10.63
CA SER A 64 37.61 20.61 10.33
C SER A 64 37.52 22.08 10.74
N ILE A 65 36.53 22.77 10.19
CA ILE A 65 35.99 23.98 10.79
C ILE A 65 34.98 23.55 11.86
N ARG A 66 35.18 24.00 13.10
CA ARG A 66 34.25 23.76 14.21
C ARG A 66 33.30 24.94 14.39
N TYR A 67 32.00 24.70 14.43
CA TYR A 67 30.97 25.73 14.56
C TYR A 67 30.35 25.71 15.95
N THR A 68 30.48 26.82 16.69
CA THR A 68 29.94 26.92 18.06
C THR A 68 28.55 27.57 18.13
N GLY A 69 27.94 27.86 16.97
CA GLY A 69 26.68 28.60 16.87
C GLY A 69 25.71 28.00 15.86
N MET A 70 25.58 26.67 15.82
CA MET A 70 24.60 25.97 14.96
C MET A 70 23.33 25.64 15.75
N TYR A 71 22.18 26.16 15.30
CA TYR A 71 20.91 26.02 16.00
C TYR A 71 19.87 25.25 15.18
N THR A 72 19.20 24.29 15.81
CA THR A 72 17.99 23.67 15.24
C THR A 72 16.79 24.61 15.31
N THR A 73 15.84 24.45 14.38
CA THR A 73 14.57 25.19 14.38
C THR A 73 13.65 24.77 15.54
N ILE A 74 13.86 23.57 16.10
CA ILE A 74 13.19 23.05 17.29
C ILE A 74 14.04 21.91 17.87
N GLY A 75 14.07 21.74 19.19
CA GLY A 75 14.78 20.65 19.85
C GLY A 75 14.20 19.24 19.62
N VAL A 76 13.59 18.93 18.47
CA VAL A 76 13.01 17.60 18.21
C VAL A 76 13.08 17.17 16.75
N SER A 77 13.22 15.86 16.55
CA SER A 77 13.68 15.26 15.30
C SER A 77 12.80 15.56 14.07
N SER A 78 11.51 15.25 14.07
CA SER A 78 10.72 15.30 12.81
C SER A 78 10.56 16.70 12.19
N PRO A 79 10.21 17.77 12.94
CA PRO A 79 10.22 19.10 12.37
C PRO A 79 11.64 19.59 12.03
N SER A 80 12.66 19.23 12.81
CA SER A 80 14.07 19.54 12.49
C SER A 80 14.49 18.91 11.15
N ARG A 81 14.11 17.66 10.90
CA ARG A 81 14.38 16.93 9.65
C ARG A 81 13.57 17.47 8.48
N ALA A 82 12.34 17.93 8.71
CA ALA A 82 11.59 18.69 7.70
C ALA A 82 12.34 19.97 7.29
N ALA A 83 12.97 20.68 8.23
CA ALA A 83 13.83 21.82 7.91
C ALA A 83 15.08 21.41 7.13
N LEU A 84 15.73 20.30 7.52
CA LEU A 84 16.93 19.77 6.86
C LEU A 84 16.65 19.23 5.44
N ILE A 85 15.46 18.74 5.11
CA ILE A 85 15.19 18.25 3.75
C ILE A 85 14.64 19.34 2.80
N THR A 86 14.09 20.43 3.35
CA THR A 86 13.47 21.50 2.55
C THR A 86 14.26 22.81 2.52
N GLY A 87 15.14 23.06 3.52
CA GLY A 87 15.76 24.37 3.72
C GLY A 87 14.77 25.44 4.21
N MET A 88 13.61 25.04 4.74
CA MET A 88 12.53 25.94 5.17
C MET A 88 12.21 25.78 6.65
N TYR A 89 11.59 26.82 7.22
CA TYR A 89 11.11 26.76 8.60
C TYR A 89 9.91 25.80 8.67
N PRO A 90 9.84 24.84 9.60
CA PRO A 90 8.72 23.90 9.67
C PRO A 90 7.36 24.62 9.81
N THR A 91 7.34 25.69 10.59
CA THR A 91 6.21 26.62 10.80
C THR A 91 5.76 27.38 9.54
N SER A 92 6.57 27.40 8.47
CA SER A 92 6.21 28.01 7.19
C SER A 92 5.49 27.06 6.23
N ILE A 93 5.71 25.76 6.39
CA ILE A 93 5.16 24.69 5.54
C ILE A 93 4.17 23.78 6.29
N GLY A 94 3.84 24.10 7.54
CA GLY A 94 2.93 23.32 8.40
C GLY A 94 3.51 22.00 8.92
N ALA A 95 4.85 21.88 8.93
CA ALA A 95 5.58 20.69 9.41
C ALA A 95 6.04 20.78 10.88
N ASN A 96 5.50 21.74 11.64
CA ASN A 96 5.88 22.09 13.01
C ASN A 96 5.35 21.11 14.08
N ASN A 97 4.27 20.38 13.82
CA ASN A 97 3.72 19.39 14.75
C ASN A 97 4.51 18.08 14.68
N MET A 98 4.98 17.55 15.81
CA MET A 98 5.87 16.38 15.83
C MET A 98 5.22 15.09 15.31
N ARG A 99 5.86 14.40 14.36
CA ARG A 99 5.53 13.03 13.88
C ARG A 99 4.11 12.90 13.32
N THR A 100 3.73 13.77 12.39
CA THR A 100 2.39 13.80 11.76
C THR A 100 2.09 12.50 11.01
N ALA A 101 3.02 12.01 10.18
CA ALA A 101 2.80 10.87 9.28
C ALA A 101 2.90 9.50 9.96
N GLN A 102 3.48 9.40 11.15
CA GLN A 102 3.76 8.13 11.82
C GLN A 102 2.56 7.66 12.67
N ASN A 103 2.32 6.35 12.79
CA ASN A 103 1.28 5.84 13.70
C ASN A 103 1.78 5.76 15.16
N LYS A 104 2.09 6.93 15.74
CA LYS A 104 2.50 7.10 17.15
C LYS A 104 1.48 7.95 17.91
N SER A 105 1.53 7.90 19.24
CA SER A 105 0.63 8.62 20.14
C SER A 105 0.44 10.09 19.75
N LYS A 106 -0.82 10.47 19.59
CA LYS A 106 -1.29 11.80 19.16
C LYS A 106 -2.44 12.25 20.07
N PRO A 107 -2.80 13.54 20.06
CA PRO A 107 -4.03 14.01 20.70
C PRO A 107 -5.24 13.25 20.18
N ALA A 108 -6.25 13.09 21.04
CA ALA A 108 -7.49 12.42 20.66
C ALA A 108 -8.11 13.08 19.40
N GLY A 109 -8.54 12.25 18.46
CA GLY A 109 -9.13 12.69 17.19
C GLY A 109 -8.14 13.07 16.09
N ILE A 110 -6.82 13.05 16.35
CA ILE A 110 -5.80 13.32 15.31
C ILE A 110 -5.24 11.99 14.77
N HIS A 111 -5.62 11.66 13.53
CA HIS A 111 -5.07 10.52 12.79
C HIS A 111 -3.76 10.90 12.08
N PRO A 112 -2.89 9.93 11.73
CA PRO A 112 -1.68 10.22 10.96
C PRO A 112 -1.96 10.92 9.62
N TYR A 113 -1.13 11.90 9.27
CA TYR A 113 -1.23 12.65 8.03
C TYR A 113 0.14 13.09 7.51
N ASP A 114 0.29 13.08 6.18
CA ASP A 114 1.44 13.70 5.53
C ASP A 114 1.24 15.21 5.40
N VAL A 115 2.30 15.96 5.67
CA VAL A 115 2.36 17.39 5.35
C VAL A 115 2.43 17.56 3.83
N VAL A 116 1.50 18.33 3.27
CA VAL A 116 1.52 18.66 1.85
C VAL A 116 2.36 19.91 1.62
N LEU A 117 3.50 19.75 0.94
CA LEU A 117 4.34 20.89 0.61
C LEU A 117 3.63 21.83 -0.40
N PRO A 118 3.73 23.16 -0.22
CA PRO A 118 3.25 24.11 -1.21
C PRO A 118 3.86 23.86 -2.59
N ALA A 119 3.14 24.21 -3.65
CA ALA A 119 3.55 23.93 -5.03
C ALA A 119 4.94 24.52 -5.33
N GLY A 120 5.79 23.73 -5.99
CA GLY A 120 7.15 24.11 -6.38
C GLY A 120 8.22 23.91 -5.30
N ILE A 121 7.86 23.65 -4.05
CA ILE A 121 8.82 23.28 -3.00
C ILE A 121 9.15 21.78 -3.13
N LYS A 122 10.43 21.47 -3.16
CA LYS A 122 10.97 20.11 -3.36
C LYS A 122 11.98 19.77 -2.27
N CYS A 123 12.25 18.46 -2.12
CA CYS A 123 13.42 18.03 -1.36
C CYS A 123 14.68 18.56 -2.08
N TYR A 124 15.61 19.21 -1.36
CA TYR A 124 16.78 19.83 -2.03
C TYR A 124 17.67 18.81 -2.75
N THR A 125 17.59 17.55 -2.34
CA THR A 125 18.28 16.42 -2.94
C THR A 125 17.85 16.17 -4.38
N GLU A 126 16.64 16.57 -4.78
CA GLU A 126 16.23 16.54 -6.19
C GLU A 126 17.11 17.46 -7.05
N GLN A 127 17.61 18.57 -6.50
CA GLN A 127 18.54 19.45 -7.22
C GLN A 127 19.94 18.86 -7.28
N MET A 128 20.38 18.18 -6.21
CA MET A 128 21.63 17.42 -6.21
C MET A 128 21.60 16.33 -7.28
N ARG A 129 20.51 15.55 -7.35
CA ARG A 129 20.31 14.52 -8.38
C ARG A 129 20.26 15.10 -9.78
N ALA A 130 19.55 16.22 -9.95
CA ALA A 130 19.51 16.94 -11.24
C ALA A 130 20.89 17.45 -11.68
N ALA A 131 21.80 17.71 -10.74
CA ALA A 131 23.18 18.08 -10.99
C ALA A 131 24.14 16.90 -11.21
N GLY A 132 23.64 15.66 -11.16
CA GLY A 132 24.42 14.44 -11.39
C GLY A 132 24.98 13.78 -10.13
N TYR A 133 24.52 14.14 -8.93
CA TYR A 133 24.89 13.44 -7.70
C TYR A 133 24.07 12.17 -7.50
N PHE A 134 24.73 11.09 -7.07
CA PHE A 134 24.07 9.91 -6.52
C PHE A 134 23.70 10.17 -5.06
N CYS A 135 22.42 10.26 -4.76
CA CYS A 135 21.90 10.73 -3.47
C CYS A 135 21.38 9.58 -2.61
N THR A 136 21.91 9.41 -1.39
CA THR A 136 21.46 8.35 -0.47
C THR A 136 21.16 8.83 0.95
N ASN A 137 20.19 8.17 1.61
CA ASN A 137 19.86 8.39 3.03
C ASN A 137 19.77 7.07 3.81
N ASN A 138 20.71 6.86 4.73
CA ASN A 138 20.81 5.69 5.59
C ASN A 138 20.50 6.06 7.06
N SER A 139 19.37 5.69 7.63
CA SER A 139 18.12 5.30 6.98
C SER A 139 16.95 6.21 7.35
N LYS A 140 17.09 6.96 8.45
CA LYS A 140 16.00 7.74 9.06
C LYS A 140 15.65 8.99 8.24
N THR A 141 14.37 9.16 7.95
CA THR A 141 13.83 10.31 7.22
C THR A 141 13.11 11.28 8.16
N ASP A 142 12.00 10.85 8.76
CA ASP A 142 11.21 11.65 9.72
C ASP A 142 10.74 13.01 9.17
N TYR A 143 10.57 13.15 7.84
CA TYR A 143 10.30 14.43 7.17
C TYR A 143 8.89 15.02 7.39
N GLN A 144 8.00 14.33 8.12
CA GLN A 144 6.57 14.65 8.28
C GLN A 144 5.71 14.35 7.03
N PHE A 145 6.34 13.83 5.99
CA PHE A 145 5.70 13.29 4.80
C PHE A 145 6.53 12.10 4.29
N ALA A 146 5.90 11.17 3.58
CA ALA A 146 6.62 10.12 2.86
C ALA A 146 7.61 10.74 1.86
N ALA A 147 8.88 10.31 1.90
CA ALA A 147 9.90 10.80 0.99
C ALA A 147 9.48 10.48 -0.46
N PRO A 148 9.35 11.48 -1.34
CA PRO A 148 9.03 11.22 -2.75
C PRO A 148 10.11 10.33 -3.38
N LEU A 149 9.73 9.47 -4.33
CA LEU A 149 10.65 8.62 -5.09
C LEU A 149 11.82 9.41 -5.73
N THR A 150 11.59 10.69 -6.02
CA THR A 150 12.60 11.57 -6.60
C THR A 150 13.60 12.12 -5.58
N ALA A 151 13.33 12.03 -4.27
CA ALA A 151 14.18 12.60 -3.24
C ALA A 151 15.54 11.89 -3.10
N TRP A 152 15.59 10.57 -3.32
CA TRP A 152 16.79 9.76 -3.12
C TRP A 152 16.96 8.74 -4.26
N ASP A 153 18.20 8.43 -4.63
CA ASP A 153 18.50 7.23 -5.43
C ASP A 153 18.38 5.99 -4.55
N GLU A 154 18.84 6.07 -3.30
CA GLU A 154 18.67 5.00 -2.30
C GLU A 154 18.25 5.54 -0.94
N GLN A 155 17.32 4.85 -0.29
CA GLN A 155 16.88 5.12 1.07
C GLN A 155 16.74 3.81 1.84
N GLY A 156 17.06 3.83 3.14
CA GLY A 156 16.92 2.68 4.04
C GLY A 156 18.26 2.19 4.58
N ASP A 157 18.24 1.13 5.38
CA ASP A 157 19.43 0.66 6.11
C ASP A 157 20.56 0.16 5.20
N ARG A 158 20.25 -0.12 3.93
CA ARG A 158 21.20 -0.55 2.90
C ARG A 158 21.69 0.57 2.00
N ALA A 159 21.09 1.76 2.09
CA ALA A 159 21.47 2.88 1.24
C ALA A 159 22.93 3.27 1.49
N HIS A 160 23.74 3.38 0.44
CA HIS A 160 25.18 3.59 0.63
C HIS A 160 25.85 4.33 -0.53
N TRP A 161 26.78 5.24 -0.23
CA TRP A 161 27.60 5.91 -1.26
C TRP A 161 28.45 4.94 -2.11
N LYS A 162 28.63 3.69 -1.69
CA LYS A 162 29.40 2.69 -2.43
C LYS A 162 28.67 2.20 -3.68
N HIS A 163 27.35 2.32 -3.70
CA HIS A 163 26.52 1.94 -4.84
C HIS A 163 26.48 3.03 -5.93
N ALA A 164 27.11 4.19 -5.68
CA ALA A 164 27.28 5.22 -6.69
C ALA A 164 28.06 4.65 -7.89
N PRO A 165 27.56 4.84 -9.13
CA PRO A 165 28.29 4.48 -10.35
C PRO A 165 29.71 5.07 -10.38
N GLU A 166 30.63 4.37 -11.04
CA GLU A 166 32.01 4.83 -11.16
C GLU A 166 32.08 6.20 -11.85
N GLY A 167 32.84 7.13 -11.26
CA GLY A 167 32.98 8.51 -11.76
C GLY A 167 31.82 9.46 -11.41
N MET A 168 30.72 8.97 -10.85
CA MET A 168 29.60 9.82 -10.41
C MET A 168 29.85 10.35 -8.99
N PRO A 169 29.72 11.66 -8.73
CA PRO A 169 29.85 12.18 -7.37
C PRO A 169 28.65 11.73 -6.52
N PHE A 170 28.85 11.56 -5.22
CA PHE A 170 27.77 11.17 -4.30
C PHE A 170 27.46 12.25 -3.27
N PHE A 171 26.19 12.29 -2.87
CA PHE A 171 25.70 12.98 -1.69
C PHE A 171 25.06 11.94 -0.78
N SER A 172 25.60 11.73 0.41
CA SER A 172 25.16 10.63 1.27
C SER A 172 24.94 11.08 2.71
N ILE A 173 23.84 10.64 3.33
CA ILE A 173 23.53 10.88 4.74
C ILE A 173 23.55 9.56 5.50
N PHE A 174 24.31 9.51 6.60
CA PHE A 174 24.32 8.42 7.57
C PHE A 174 23.79 8.92 8.91
N ASN A 175 22.77 8.25 9.46
CA ASN A 175 22.09 8.61 10.69
C ASN A 175 22.47 7.62 11.81
N LEU A 176 23.33 8.03 12.73
CA LEU A 176 23.80 7.26 13.87
C LEU A 176 22.78 7.36 15.03
N ASN A 177 22.03 6.28 15.25
CA ASN A 177 20.93 6.24 16.23
C ASN A 177 21.34 5.98 17.68
N VAL A 178 22.62 5.70 17.96
CA VAL A 178 23.04 5.16 19.27
C VAL A 178 22.88 6.14 20.44
N THR A 179 22.78 7.44 20.17
CA THR A 179 22.58 8.49 21.18
C THR A 179 21.12 8.94 21.34
N HIS A 180 20.19 8.39 20.55
CA HIS A 180 18.76 8.72 20.64
C HIS A 180 18.17 8.45 22.04
N GLU A 181 17.16 9.21 22.47
CA GLU A 181 16.56 9.14 23.83
C GLU A 181 16.21 7.72 24.30
N PHE A 182 15.74 6.84 23.40
CA PHE A 182 15.41 5.45 23.76
C PHE A 182 16.64 4.58 24.07
N GLN A 183 17.82 4.95 23.58
CA GLN A 183 19.06 4.21 23.80
C GLN A 183 19.59 4.38 25.22
N VAL A 184 19.20 5.45 25.93
CA VAL A 184 19.48 5.59 27.37
C VAL A 184 18.87 4.41 28.14
N MET A 185 17.65 4.01 27.80
CA MET A 185 16.98 2.86 28.41
C MET A 185 17.47 1.52 27.84
N LYS A 186 17.53 1.39 26.50
CA LYS A 186 17.90 0.12 25.85
C LYS A 186 19.33 -0.33 26.15
N ARG A 187 20.22 0.59 26.52
CA ARG A 187 21.63 0.32 26.80
C ARG A 187 21.97 0.46 28.28
N ALA A 188 20.97 0.48 29.18
CA ALA A 188 21.18 0.68 30.61
C ALA A 188 22.04 -0.40 31.29
N ASP A 189 22.13 -1.58 30.69
CA ASP A 189 22.93 -2.72 31.17
C ASP A 189 24.25 -2.89 30.41
N GLN A 190 24.58 -1.99 29.48
CA GLN A 190 25.85 -2.01 28.76
C GLN A 190 26.98 -1.43 29.63
N PRO A 191 28.24 -1.84 29.41
CA PRO A 191 29.38 -1.25 30.11
C PRO A 191 29.46 0.26 29.92
N LEU A 192 29.71 0.98 31.01
CA LEU A 192 29.88 2.44 30.98
C LEU A 192 31.33 2.80 30.64
N SER A 193 31.52 3.78 29.76
CA SER A 193 32.85 4.33 29.44
C SER A 193 33.28 5.45 30.41
N VAL A 194 32.33 6.00 31.16
CA VAL A 194 32.54 7.01 32.21
C VAL A 194 31.78 6.60 33.47
N GLN A 195 32.32 6.88 34.65
CA GLN A 195 31.64 6.51 35.89
C GLN A 195 30.60 7.57 36.30
N PRO A 196 29.46 7.19 36.91
CA PRO A 196 28.43 8.14 37.36
C PRO A 196 28.94 9.26 38.30
N GLU A 197 29.95 8.96 39.12
CA GLU A 197 30.62 9.89 40.03
C GLU A 197 31.43 10.98 39.31
N ASP A 198 31.90 10.72 38.09
CA ASP A 198 32.67 11.66 37.28
C ASP A 198 31.78 12.65 36.52
N ILE A 199 30.46 12.44 36.52
CA ILE A 199 29.51 13.28 35.80
C ILE A 199 29.40 14.67 36.43
N ILE A 200 29.60 15.69 35.60
CA ILE A 200 29.30 17.08 35.93
C ILE A 200 27.85 17.36 35.53
N LEU A 201 26.98 17.50 36.53
CA LEU A 201 25.55 17.76 36.30
C LEU A 201 25.29 19.27 36.12
N PRO A 202 24.53 19.68 35.10
CA PRO A 202 23.94 21.01 35.05
C PRO A 202 23.11 21.31 36.31
N PRO A 203 23.06 22.58 36.78
CA PRO A 203 22.38 22.96 38.02
C PRO A 203 20.86 22.70 38.03
N TYR A 204 20.24 22.57 36.85
CA TYR A 204 18.83 22.19 36.72
C TYR A 204 18.55 20.69 36.90
N TYR A 205 19.56 19.88 37.15
CA TYR A 205 19.40 18.48 37.55
C TYR A 205 19.74 18.28 39.04
N PRO A 206 18.99 17.43 39.76
CA PRO A 206 19.35 17.04 41.12
C PRO A 206 20.55 16.11 41.12
N ASP A 207 21.41 16.27 42.13
CA ASP A 207 22.49 15.33 42.41
C ASP A 207 21.89 14.05 43.02
N ASP A 208 21.48 13.14 42.15
CA ASP A 208 20.83 11.88 42.48
C ASP A 208 21.50 10.71 41.71
N PRO A 209 21.68 9.53 42.34
CA PRO A 209 22.34 8.39 41.70
C PRO A 209 21.70 7.93 40.39
N VAL A 210 20.36 8.01 40.26
CA VAL A 210 19.65 7.64 39.04
C VAL A 210 19.96 8.64 37.92
N VAL A 211 19.96 9.93 38.25
CA VAL A 211 20.28 11.02 37.31
C VAL A 211 21.72 10.90 36.81
N ARG A 212 22.67 10.67 37.72
CA ARG A 212 24.08 10.46 37.36
C ARG A 212 24.28 9.25 36.48
N LYS A 213 23.59 8.14 36.77
CA LYS A 213 23.66 6.91 35.97
C LYS A 213 23.16 7.14 34.54
N ASP A 214 22.00 7.76 34.36
CA ASP A 214 21.45 8.00 33.01
C ASP A 214 22.34 8.97 32.20
N MET A 215 22.92 9.98 32.85
CA MET A 215 23.93 10.83 32.22
C MET A 215 25.19 10.05 31.83
N ALA A 216 25.70 9.16 32.68
CA ALA A 216 26.84 8.30 32.34
C ALA A 216 26.54 7.35 31.16
N ILE A 217 25.30 6.84 31.06
CA ILE A 217 24.85 6.06 29.90
C ILE A 217 24.87 6.93 28.63
N LEU A 218 24.41 8.19 28.69
CA LEU A 218 24.49 9.11 27.55
C LEU A 218 25.93 9.32 27.09
N TYR A 219 26.86 9.64 27.99
CA TYR A 219 28.27 9.79 27.63
C TYR A 219 28.85 8.49 27.05
N SER A 220 28.46 7.33 27.58
CA SER A 220 28.86 6.03 27.03
C SER A 220 28.31 5.79 25.62
N ASN A 221 27.09 6.25 25.34
CA ASN A 221 26.50 6.23 24.00
C ASN A 221 27.23 7.21 23.06
N ILE A 222 27.68 8.38 23.55
CA ILE A 222 28.50 9.33 22.78
C ILE A 222 29.85 8.69 22.40
N THR A 223 30.50 7.96 23.32
CA THR A 223 31.73 7.20 23.02
C THR A 223 31.50 6.15 21.92
N GLU A 224 30.38 5.43 21.96
CA GLU A 224 30.04 4.47 20.90
C GLU A 224 29.71 5.17 19.57
N MET A 225 29.06 6.34 19.60
CA MET A 225 28.83 7.16 18.40
C MET A 225 30.15 7.63 17.76
N ASP A 226 31.11 8.06 18.58
CA ASP A 226 32.46 8.43 18.13
C ASP A 226 33.17 7.26 17.42
N ARG A 227 33.02 6.03 17.95
CA ARG A 227 33.52 4.81 17.31
C ARG A 227 32.82 4.52 15.98
N GLN A 228 31.50 4.66 15.92
CA GLN A 228 30.71 4.46 14.68
C GLN A 228 31.05 5.49 13.61
N PHE A 229 31.26 6.75 14.01
CA PHE A 229 31.78 7.80 13.13
C PHE A 229 33.12 7.38 12.50
N GLN A 230 34.06 6.89 13.31
CA GLN A 230 35.37 6.47 12.81
C GLN A 230 35.27 5.30 11.81
N ILE A 231 34.36 4.35 12.01
CA ILE A 231 34.13 3.26 11.05
C ILE A 231 33.76 3.82 9.67
N LEU A 232 32.85 4.79 9.60
CA LEU A 232 32.43 5.39 8.32
C LEU A 232 33.57 6.17 7.66
N VAL A 233 34.38 6.90 8.44
CA VAL A 233 35.54 7.63 7.93
C VAL A 233 36.62 6.67 7.42
N ASP A 234 36.90 5.59 8.14
CA ASP A 234 37.85 4.56 7.73
C ASP A 234 37.39 3.84 6.47
N GLU A 235 36.09 3.56 6.36
CA GLU A 235 35.48 2.98 5.17
C GLU A 235 35.58 3.92 3.96
N LEU A 236 35.31 5.21 4.14
CA LEU A 236 35.49 6.22 3.11
C LEU A 236 36.95 6.31 2.65
N LYS A 237 37.89 6.27 3.60
CA LYS A 237 39.34 6.24 3.32
C LYS A 237 39.76 4.98 2.57
N ALA A 238 39.30 3.81 3.01
CA ALA A 238 39.59 2.53 2.38
C ALA A 238 39.03 2.46 0.95
N SER A 239 37.93 3.19 0.67
CA SER A 239 37.37 3.30 -0.68
C SER A 239 38.11 4.28 -1.60
N GLY A 240 39.17 4.95 -1.13
CA GLY A 240 39.95 5.92 -1.90
C GLY A 240 39.21 7.24 -2.19
N LYS A 241 38.07 7.48 -1.56
CA LYS A 241 37.19 8.63 -1.84
C LYS A 241 37.41 9.82 -0.91
N LEU A 242 38.14 9.66 0.19
CA LEU A 242 38.35 10.70 1.22
C LEU A 242 38.93 12.01 0.67
N ASP A 243 39.87 11.92 -0.28
CA ASP A 243 40.59 13.09 -0.82
C ASP A 243 39.77 13.93 -1.80
N ASN A 244 38.56 13.48 -2.15
CA ASN A 244 37.56 14.26 -2.90
C ASN A 244 36.23 14.39 -2.15
N THR A 245 36.22 14.24 -0.82
CA THR A 245 34.97 14.27 -0.03
C THR A 245 34.98 15.36 1.02
N ILE A 246 33.93 16.20 0.99
CA ILE A 246 33.56 17.10 2.09
C ILE A 246 32.78 16.27 3.11
N ILE A 247 33.22 16.27 4.37
CA ILE A 247 32.53 15.57 5.47
C ILE A 247 31.86 16.61 6.35
N ILE A 248 30.55 16.50 6.54
CA ILE A 248 29.73 17.33 7.42
C ILE A 248 29.25 16.45 8.57
N TRP A 249 29.66 16.77 9.80
CA TRP A 249 29.25 16.03 10.99
C TRP A 249 28.39 16.92 11.89
N TYR A 250 27.22 16.45 12.33
CA TYR A 250 26.31 17.23 13.17
C TYR A 250 25.27 16.37 13.91
N SER A 251 24.61 16.96 14.92
CA SER A 251 23.43 16.36 15.57
C SER A 251 22.12 16.87 14.97
N ASP A 252 21.06 16.05 14.90
CA ASP A 252 19.75 16.44 14.35
C ASP A 252 18.89 17.31 15.29
N ASN A 253 19.18 17.33 16.58
CA ASN A 253 18.67 18.28 17.57
C ASN A 253 19.52 18.24 18.86
N GLY A 254 19.20 19.07 19.85
CA GLY A 254 19.85 19.02 21.17
C GLY A 254 19.55 17.74 21.94
N GLY A 255 20.28 17.56 23.04
CA GLY A 255 20.47 16.31 23.78
C GLY A 255 19.19 15.59 24.23
N PRO A 256 19.27 14.31 24.63
CA PRO A 256 18.10 13.46 24.81
C PRO A 256 17.42 13.60 26.18
N MET A 257 18.04 14.34 27.12
CA MET A 257 17.66 14.36 28.53
C MET A 257 16.51 15.35 28.84
N PRO A 258 15.86 15.24 30.01
CA PRO A 258 14.87 16.23 30.46
C PRO A 258 15.39 17.67 30.36
N ARG A 259 14.57 18.65 29.94
CA ARG A 259 15.00 20.04 29.64
C ARG A 259 16.01 20.20 28.47
N GLN A 260 16.31 19.16 27.70
CA GLN A 260 17.07 19.25 26.44
C GLN A 260 16.11 19.07 25.27
N LYS A 261 15.93 17.84 24.78
CA LYS A 261 15.00 17.50 23.69
C LYS A 261 13.61 18.05 23.98
N ARG A 262 13.01 18.66 22.96
CA ARG A 262 11.70 19.33 22.91
C ARG A 262 11.68 20.75 23.46
N GLU A 263 12.80 21.27 23.98
CA GLU A 263 12.89 22.64 24.51
C GLU A 263 13.54 23.63 23.51
N LEU A 264 13.32 24.93 23.74
CA LEU A 264 13.92 26.04 22.97
C LEU A 264 15.13 26.70 23.64
N TYR A 265 15.56 26.20 24.80
CA TYR A 265 16.79 26.57 25.51
C TYR A 265 18.05 26.17 24.71
N GLU A 266 19.22 26.72 25.04
CA GLU A 266 20.52 26.30 24.49
C GLU A 266 20.71 24.78 24.61
N SER A 267 20.27 24.21 25.74
CA SER A 267 20.32 22.76 26.02
C SER A 267 19.54 21.90 25.02
N GLY A 268 18.52 22.43 24.35
CA GLY A 268 17.71 21.73 23.33
C GLY A 268 17.93 22.21 21.90
N ALA A 269 18.42 23.44 21.71
CA ALA A 269 18.50 24.09 20.40
C ALA A 269 19.92 24.18 19.83
N LEU A 270 20.96 24.31 20.66
CA LEU A 270 22.36 24.38 20.22
C LEU A 270 22.90 22.96 19.97
N VAL A 271 23.47 22.74 18.80
CA VAL A 271 24.07 21.44 18.44
C VAL A 271 25.53 21.59 18.03
N PRO A 272 26.35 20.55 18.23
CA PRO A 272 27.69 20.54 17.68
C PRO A 272 27.65 20.31 16.16
N PHE A 273 28.53 20.99 15.42
CA PHE A 273 28.57 20.96 13.96
C PHE A 273 30.01 21.18 13.45
N MET A 274 30.48 20.34 12.54
CA MET A 274 31.84 20.39 11.97
C MET A 274 31.83 20.11 10.47
N ILE A 275 32.70 20.79 9.72
CA ILE A 275 32.91 20.54 8.28
C ILE A 275 34.40 20.34 7.99
N ARG A 276 34.75 19.21 7.39
CA ARG A 276 36.09 18.90 6.88
C ARG A 276 36.10 19.01 5.36
N PHE A 277 37.11 19.69 4.82
CA PHE A 277 37.32 19.82 3.38
C PHE A 277 38.49 18.95 2.89
N PRO A 278 38.42 18.41 1.66
CA PRO A 278 39.48 17.61 1.06
C PRO A 278 40.84 18.32 0.96
N ASP A 279 40.81 19.61 0.67
CA ASP A 279 41.99 20.47 0.54
C ASP A 279 42.46 21.08 1.87
N GLY A 280 41.83 20.71 2.99
CA GLY A 280 42.13 21.28 4.31
C GLY A 280 41.69 22.74 4.48
N TYR A 281 40.76 23.24 3.66
CA TYR A 281 40.24 24.61 3.77
C TYR A 281 39.81 24.93 5.21
N LYS A 282 40.54 25.87 5.84
CA LYS A 282 40.33 26.35 7.21
C LYS A 282 40.29 25.24 8.28
N ALA A 283 41.01 24.13 8.06
CA ALA A 283 41.19 23.07 9.05
C ALA A 283 41.67 23.63 10.40
N GLY A 284 41.08 23.15 11.49
CA GLY A 284 41.42 23.50 12.87
C GLY A 284 40.89 24.87 13.34
N THR A 285 40.14 25.58 12.51
CA THR A 285 39.57 26.88 12.87
C THR A 285 38.21 26.76 13.56
N VAL A 286 37.81 27.81 14.28
CA VAL A 286 36.51 27.90 14.96
C VAL A 286 35.69 29.03 14.37
N ASP A 287 34.47 28.72 13.94
CA ASP A 287 33.45 29.69 13.54
C ASP A 287 32.47 29.93 14.71
N ARG A 288 32.36 31.20 15.11
CA ARG A 288 31.49 31.65 16.21
C ARG A 288 30.21 32.35 15.71
N GLY A 289 29.99 32.34 14.40
CA GLY A 289 28.83 32.96 13.78
C GLY A 289 27.54 32.19 14.09
N LEU A 290 26.42 32.86 13.86
CA LEU A 290 25.10 32.27 14.03
C LEU A 290 24.63 31.61 12.74
N HIS A 291 24.30 30.33 12.85
CA HIS A 291 23.84 29.47 11.78
C HIS A 291 22.65 28.65 12.26
N MET A 292 21.83 28.19 11.32
CA MET A 292 20.69 27.34 11.62
C MET A 292 20.55 26.16 10.67
N PHE A 293 19.67 25.22 11.03
CA PHE A 293 19.41 24.02 10.23
C PHE A 293 18.88 24.31 8.84
N VAL A 294 18.05 25.34 8.69
CA VAL A 294 17.60 25.79 7.36
C VAL A 294 18.77 26.23 6.46
N ASP A 295 19.91 26.61 7.05
CA ASP A 295 21.11 27.02 6.31
C ASP A 295 21.92 25.82 5.80
N ILE A 296 21.77 24.63 6.38
CA ILE A 296 22.54 23.44 6.00
C ILE A 296 22.22 23.02 4.56
N PRO A 297 20.96 22.86 4.12
CA PRO A 297 20.63 22.51 2.73
C PRO A 297 21.12 23.55 1.74
N ALA A 298 20.91 24.83 2.05
CA ALA A 298 21.39 25.94 1.22
C ALA A 298 22.92 25.92 1.09
N THR A 299 23.62 25.62 2.19
CA THR A 299 25.09 25.51 2.20
C THR A 299 25.57 24.29 1.40
N ILE A 300 24.90 23.15 1.48
CA ILE A 300 25.23 21.95 0.69
C ILE A 300 25.09 22.25 -0.81
N LEU A 301 23.98 22.86 -1.24
CA LEU A 301 23.80 23.30 -2.63
C LEU A 301 24.94 24.24 -3.06
N SER A 302 25.26 25.23 -2.21
CA SER A 302 26.33 26.19 -2.47
C SER A 302 27.72 25.54 -2.57
N LEU A 303 27.99 24.50 -1.78
CA LEU A 303 29.22 23.71 -1.81
C LEU A 303 29.32 22.85 -3.08
N ALA A 304 28.19 22.34 -3.57
CA ALA A 304 28.08 21.64 -4.85
C ALA A 304 28.12 22.58 -6.07
N GLY A 305 28.24 23.90 -5.87
CA GLY A 305 28.22 24.89 -6.95
C GLY A 305 26.83 25.14 -7.53
N LEU A 306 25.77 24.76 -6.81
CA LEU A 306 24.37 24.89 -7.22
C LEU A 306 23.72 26.16 -6.64
N PRO A 307 22.89 26.87 -7.42
CA PRO A 307 22.16 28.02 -6.91
C PRO A 307 21.16 27.60 -5.84
N VAL A 308 21.04 28.41 -4.78
CA VAL A 308 20.03 28.20 -3.73
C VAL A 308 18.66 28.69 -4.24
N PRO A 309 17.60 27.86 -4.23
CA PRO A 309 16.26 28.27 -4.63
C PRO A 309 15.71 29.43 -3.82
N GLU A 310 14.94 30.31 -4.45
CA GLU A 310 14.35 31.49 -3.81
C GLU A 310 13.39 31.15 -2.66
N TYR A 311 12.73 29.98 -2.71
CA TYR A 311 11.83 29.53 -1.65
C TYR A 311 12.55 29.11 -0.37
N MET A 312 13.85 28.80 -0.41
CA MET A 312 14.59 28.38 0.77
C MET A 312 14.80 29.55 1.72
N HIS A 313 14.54 29.34 3.00
CA HIS A 313 14.78 30.33 4.04
C HIS A 313 16.23 30.31 4.55
N GLY A 314 16.98 29.27 4.19
CA GLY A 314 18.40 29.10 4.45
C GLY A 314 19.29 30.15 3.82
N ARG A 315 20.39 30.47 4.50
CA ARG A 315 21.46 31.34 4.02
C ARG A 315 22.76 30.55 3.95
N PRO A 316 23.29 30.24 2.76
CA PRO A 316 24.52 29.49 2.65
C PRO A 316 25.67 30.28 3.30
N PHE A 317 26.41 29.67 4.22
CA PHE A 317 27.54 30.33 4.89
C PHE A 317 28.92 29.91 4.34
N LEU A 318 28.94 28.97 3.40
CA LEU A 318 30.09 28.49 2.63
C LEU A 318 29.72 28.28 1.16
N GLY A 319 30.71 27.96 0.33
CA GLY A 319 30.53 27.65 -1.09
C GLY A 319 30.37 28.88 -1.98
N GLN A 320 30.05 28.63 -3.25
CA GLN A 320 30.02 29.64 -4.32
C GLN A 320 29.00 30.76 -4.05
N TYR A 321 27.87 30.43 -3.43
CA TYR A 321 26.75 31.34 -3.19
C TYR A 321 26.73 31.89 -1.76
N LYS A 322 27.87 31.81 -1.04
CA LYS A 322 28.00 32.27 0.34
C LYS A 322 27.39 33.66 0.57
N GLN A 323 26.57 33.77 1.60
CA GLN A 323 25.96 35.00 2.08
C GLN A 323 26.56 35.46 3.41
N LYS A 324 26.16 36.66 3.86
CA LYS A 324 26.53 37.18 5.19
C LYS A 324 25.87 36.35 6.30
N SER A 325 26.63 36.09 7.36
CA SER A 325 26.16 35.40 8.56
C SER A 325 24.91 36.06 9.16
N ARG A 326 24.08 35.25 9.82
CA ARG A 326 22.86 35.74 10.47
C ARG A 326 23.19 36.61 11.69
N LYS A 327 22.35 37.61 11.94
CA LYS A 327 22.34 38.36 13.21
C LYS A 327 21.49 37.66 14.29
N TYR A 328 20.49 36.90 13.85
CA TYR A 328 19.53 36.23 14.72
C TYR A 328 19.29 34.79 14.27
N VAL A 329 19.08 33.91 15.24
CA VAL A 329 18.53 32.56 15.05
C VAL A 329 17.15 32.48 15.68
N TYR A 330 16.33 31.55 15.20
CA TYR A 330 14.93 31.42 15.62
C TYR A 330 14.58 29.97 15.88
N GLY A 331 13.62 29.76 16.76
CA GLY A 331 13.00 28.47 17.00
C GLY A 331 11.52 28.60 17.30
N ALA A 332 10.77 27.54 17.03
CA ALA A 332 9.36 27.43 17.39
C ALA A 332 9.04 26.02 17.87
N ARG A 333 8.17 25.94 18.88
CA ARG A 333 7.71 24.71 19.52
C ARG A 333 6.19 24.70 19.49
N ASP A 334 5.62 23.68 18.85
CA ASP A 334 4.18 23.41 18.82
C ASP A 334 3.86 22.04 19.40
N ARG A 335 2.97 21.24 18.78
CA ARG A 335 2.60 19.93 19.30
C ARG A 335 3.81 19.01 19.42
N LEU A 336 3.97 18.45 20.63
CA LEU A 336 4.95 17.43 20.98
C LEU A 336 4.21 16.17 21.40
N ASP A 337 4.30 15.13 20.57
CA ASP A 337 3.57 13.87 20.76
C ASP A 337 2.08 14.13 21.11
N THR A 338 1.60 13.82 22.31
CA THR A 338 0.19 13.97 22.71
C THR A 338 -0.19 15.35 23.25
N PHE A 339 0.76 16.28 23.40
CA PHE A 339 0.54 17.58 24.05
C PHE A 339 0.72 18.74 23.08
N TYR A 340 -0.24 19.66 23.06
CA TYR A 340 -0.10 20.93 22.35
C TYR A 340 0.77 21.89 23.15
N GLU A 341 1.65 22.59 22.47
CA GLU A 341 2.39 23.75 22.98
C GLU A 341 2.31 24.84 21.91
N LYS A 342 2.63 26.08 22.28
CA LYS A 342 2.91 27.16 21.34
C LYS A 342 3.89 28.14 21.97
N GLN A 343 5.14 28.06 21.53
CA GLN A 343 6.25 28.87 22.03
C GLN A 343 7.16 29.23 20.85
N GLY A 344 7.76 30.42 20.88
CA GLY A 344 8.79 30.77 19.89
C GLY A 344 9.90 31.59 20.49
N CYS A 345 11.06 31.56 19.85
CA CYS A 345 12.24 32.25 20.33
C CYS A 345 13.01 32.96 19.22
N VAL A 346 13.72 34.00 19.61
CA VAL A 346 14.77 34.64 18.81
C VAL A 346 15.99 34.86 19.69
N ARG A 347 17.17 34.59 19.15
CA ARG A 347 18.44 34.74 19.85
C ARG A 347 19.46 35.44 18.96
N ASP A 348 20.12 36.47 19.50
CA ASP A 348 21.29 37.10 18.87
C ASP A 348 22.58 36.51 19.45
N GLU A 349 23.74 37.15 19.27
CA GLU A 349 25.02 36.62 19.77
C GLU A 349 25.10 36.41 21.30
N ARG A 350 24.21 37.03 22.10
CA ARG A 350 24.30 37.05 23.56
C ARG A 350 22.96 36.88 24.28
N TYR A 351 21.87 37.38 23.72
CA TYR A 351 20.57 37.43 24.38
C TYR A 351 19.57 36.52 23.67
N ARG A 352 18.80 35.77 24.47
CA ARG A 352 17.65 34.99 24.00
C ARG A 352 16.36 35.61 24.52
N TYR A 353 15.39 35.72 23.63
CA TYR A 353 14.01 36.07 23.92
C TYR A 353 13.12 34.87 23.60
N ILE A 354 12.24 34.49 24.52
CA ILE A 354 11.22 33.46 24.33
C ILE A 354 9.85 34.08 24.62
N ARG A 355 8.87 33.77 23.78
CA ARG A 355 7.47 34.13 23.99
C ARG A 355 6.63 32.86 24.18
N ASN A 356 5.94 32.78 25.32
CA ASN A 356 5.06 31.69 25.70
C ASN A 356 3.61 32.06 25.44
N TYR A 357 2.91 31.29 24.60
CA TYR A 357 1.48 31.50 24.36
C TYR A 357 0.58 30.61 25.23
N ARG A 358 1.15 29.56 25.84
CA ARG A 358 0.45 28.66 26.77
C ARG A 358 1.02 28.79 28.18
N THR A 359 0.74 29.92 28.83
CA THR A 359 1.26 30.22 30.17
C THR A 359 0.60 29.38 31.26
N GLU A 360 -0.54 28.76 30.99
CA GLU A 360 -1.29 27.91 31.92
C GLU A 360 -0.65 26.54 32.19
N GLN A 361 0.38 26.15 31.43
CA GLN A 361 1.10 24.88 31.56
C GLN A 361 2.61 25.10 31.76
N PRO A 362 3.30 24.18 32.47
CA PRO A 362 4.75 24.23 32.62
C PRO A 362 5.47 23.78 31.32
N ASP A 363 6.78 23.99 31.23
CA ASP A 363 7.61 23.44 30.15
C ASP A 363 7.64 21.90 30.17
N TYR A 364 7.62 21.33 31.37
CA TYR A 364 7.47 19.89 31.57
C TYR A 364 6.12 19.39 31.05
N LEU A 365 6.18 18.55 30.02
CA LEU A 365 5.02 17.81 29.50
C LEU A 365 5.18 16.32 29.85
N PRO A 366 4.14 15.65 30.38
CA PRO A 366 4.18 14.24 30.76
C PRO A 366 4.03 13.33 29.53
N ILE A 367 4.99 13.45 28.61
CA ILE A 367 5.09 12.68 27.37
C ILE A 367 5.36 11.21 27.72
N ILE A 368 4.46 10.30 27.32
CA ILE A 368 4.51 8.87 27.66
C ILE A 368 5.87 8.23 27.33
N SER A 369 6.40 8.52 26.14
CA SER A 369 7.67 7.94 25.69
C SER A 369 8.88 8.41 26.50
N ARG A 370 8.85 9.64 27.03
CA ARG A 370 9.90 10.21 27.89
C ARG A 370 9.74 9.77 29.35
N ALA A 371 8.49 9.57 29.81
CA ALA A 371 8.20 9.16 31.18
C ALA A 371 8.79 7.79 31.55
N ALA A 372 9.06 6.93 30.56
CA ALA A 372 9.73 5.65 30.76
C ALA A 372 11.24 5.77 31.12
N MET A 373 11.86 6.93 30.87
CA MET A 373 13.26 7.16 31.21
C MET A 373 13.45 7.26 32.73
N PRO A 374 14.36 6.49 33.35
CA PRO A 374 14.57 6.50 34.80
C PRO A 374 14.81 7.89 35.39
N MET A 375 15.66 8.70 34.75
CA MET A 375 15.92 10.08 35.14
C MET A 375 14.66 10.95 35.14
N MET A 376 13.81 10.84 34.12
CA MET A 376 12.55 11.61 34.06
C MET A 376 11.60 11.20 35.17
N ALA A 377 11.39 9.89 35.37
CA ALA A 377 10.55 9.36 36.43
C ALA A 377 11.04 9.84 37.81
N ARG A 378 12.36 9.81 38.04
CA ARG A 378 12.97 10.26 39.28
C ARG A 378 12.81 11.75 39.51
N MET A 379 12.99 12.59 38.49
CA MET A 379 12.78 14.04 38.60
C MET A 379 11.32 14.37 38.95
N ALA A 380 10.34 13.66 38.35
CA ALA A 380 8.93 13.84 38.68
C ALA A 380 8.61 13.43 40.13
N GLU A 381 9.15 12.30 40.60
CA GLU A 381 9.01 11.86 42.00
C GLU A 381 9.58 12.91 42.99
N LEU A 382 10.76 13.46 42.70
CA LEU A 382 11.40 14.46 43.54
C LEU A 382 10.61 15.79 43.55
N HIS A 383 10.01 16.16 42.41
CA HIS A 383 9.11 17.31 42.31
C HIS A 383 7.87 17.10 43.20
N GLU A 384 7.18 15.97 43.06
CA GLU A 384 5.99 15.64 43.87
C GLU A 384 6.29 15.58 45.37
N ALA A 385 7.50 15.14 45.73
CA ALA A 385 7.97 15.11 47.11
C ALA A 385 8.46 16.48 47.64
N GLY A 386 8.48 17.54 46.82
CA GLY A 386 8.98 18.86 47.20
C GLY A 386 10.47 18.90 47.53
N LYS A 387 11.27 18.02 46.90
CA LYS A 387 12.71 17.84 47.18
C LYS A 387 13.64 18.52 46.17
N LEU A 388 13.10 19.09 45.10
CA LEU A 388 13.88 19.85 44.14
C LEU A 388 14.23 21.24 44.68
N ASN A 389 15.41 21.75 44.31
CA ASN A 389 15.79 23.13 44.65
C ASN A 389 15.10 24.14 43.71
N ALA A 390 15.29 25.43 43.99
CA ALA A 390 14.64 26.50 43.23
C ALA A 390 14.95 26.53 41.73
N ASP A 391 16.14 26.06 41.31
CA ASP A 391 16.55 26.02 39.90
C ASP A 391 15.96 24.81 39.17
N GLN A 392 15.98 23.65 39.80
CA GLN A 392 15.40 22.40 39.28
C GLN A 392 13.88 22.51 39.15
N GLU A 393 13.23 23.18 40.10
CA GLU A 393 11.78 23.34 40.13
C GLU A 393 11.26 24.21 38.97
N LYS A 394 12.09 25.08 38.37
CA LYS A 394 11.67 26.02 37.30
C LYS A 394 10.99 25.32 36.13
N TRP A 395 11.45 24.14 35.74
CA TRP A 395 10.89 23.40 34.59
C TRP A 395 9.49 22.83 34.86
N PHE A 396 9.12 22.65 36.13
CA PHE A 396 7.81 22.16 36.57
C PHE A 396 6.84 23.29 36.92
N LYS A 397 7.30 24.54 37.02
CA LYS A 397 6.48 25.67 37.47
C LYS A 397 5.48 26.16 36.41
N TYR A 398 4.28 26.46 36.87
CA TYR A 398 3.23 27.16 36.14
C TYR A 398 2.43 28.09 37.10
N PRO A 399 1.84 29.20 36.63
CA PRO A 399 1.88 29.68 35.25
C PRO A 399 3.28 30.18 34.83
N ARG A 400 3.66 29.95 33.58
CA ARG A 400 4.90 30.48 32.99
C ARG A 400 4.75 31.98 32.70
N PRO A 401 5.83 32.76 32.74
CA PRO A 401 5.79 34.14 32.27
C PRO A 401 5.52 34.17 30.76
N GLU A 402 4.80 35.19 30.27
CA GLU A 402 4.56 35.36 28.82
C GLU A 402 5.87 35.58 28.05
N ILE A 403 6.84 36.24 28.71
CA ILE A 403 8.15 36.56 28.15
C ILE A 403 9.25 36.00 29.05
N GLU A 404 10.22 35.34 28.43
CA GLU A 404 11.49 35.02 29.05
C GLU A 404 12.63 35.70 28.29
N PHE A 405 13.60 36.23 29.04
CA PHE A 405 14.75 36.91 28.47
C PHE A 405 16.02 36.52 29.23
N TYR A 406 17.03 36.00 28.52
CA TYR A 406 18.25 35.45 29.11
C TYR A 406 19.49 36.08 28.49
N ASP A 407 20.52 36.32 29.31
CA ASP A 407 21.89 36.61 28.88
C ASP A 407 22.69 35.30 28.88
N VAL A 408 22.72 34.60 27.73
CA VAL A 408 23.25 33.22 27.65
C VAL A 408 24.77 33.13 27.86
N GLN A 409 25.48 34.26 27.87
CA GLN A 409 26.90 34.29 28.21
C GLN A 409 27.13 34.34 29.73
N ALA A 410 26.31 35.10 30.45
CA ALA A 410 26.38 35.20 31.90
C ALA A 410 25.65 34.05 32.61
N ASP A 411 24.64 33.50 31.95
CA ASP A 411 23.78 32.42 32.45
C ASP A 411 23.60 31.34 31.35
N PRO A 412 24.60 30.47 31.14
CA PRO A 412 24.59 29.49 30.05
C PRO A 412 23.54 28.38 30.23
N HIS A 413 22.93 28.28 31.42
CA HIS A 413 21.85 27.33 31.70
C HIS A 413 20.46 27.97 31.62
N GLU A 414 20.36 29.28 31.38
CA GLU A 414 19.10 30.01 31.21
C GLU A 414 18.15 29.81 32.41
N LEU A 415 18.67 30.05 33.61
CA LEU A 415 17.94 29.92 34.87
C LEU A 415 17.39 31.26 35.37
N ASN A 416 18.00 32.38 34.99
CA ASN A 416 17.67 33.71 35.50
C ASN A 416 16.92 34.51 34.44
N ASN A 417 15.58 34.50 34.50
CA ASN A 417 14.76 35.31 33.60
C ASN A 417 14.89 36.80 33.95
N LEU A 418 15.40 37.60 33.01
CA LEU A 418 15.66 39.03 33.13
C LEU A 418 14.55 39.89 32.50
N ALA A 419 13.40 39.31 32.14
CA ALA A 419 12.31 40.00 31.45
C ALA A 419 11.77 41.23 32.21
N ASP A 420 11.76 41.16 33.55
CA ASP A 420 11.24 42.23 34.41
C ASP A 420 12.31 43.27 34.79
N ASP A 421 13.58 43.07 34.43
CA ASP A 421 14.65 44.02 34.74
C ASP A 421 14.59 45.22 33.77
N PRO A 422 14.31 46.45 34.27
CA PRO A 422 14.17 47.65 33.44
C PRO A 422 15.41 47.94 32.58
N LYS A 423 16.60 47.48 32.99
CA LYS A 423 17.85 47.64 32.25
C LYS A 423 17.77 47.05 30.84
N TYR A 424 17.03 45.96 30.65
CA TYR A 424 16.98 45.24 29.37
C TYR A 424 15.78 45.60 28.50
N LYS A 425 14.90 46.51 28.94
CA LYS A 425 13.66 46.88 28.23
C LYS A 425 13.86 47.21 26.74
N LYS A 426 14.92 47.95 26.40
CA LYS A 426 15.24 48.28 25.00
C LYS A 426 15.63 47.04 24.19
N LYS A 427 16.40 46.13 24.79
CA LYS A 427 16.88 44.92 24.13
C LYS A 427 15.78 43.89 23.94
N ILE A 428 14.92 43.71 24.95
CA ILE A 428 13.72 42.89 24.88
C ILE A 428 12.82 43.38 23.75
N LYS A 429 12.61 44.69 23.63
CA LYS A 429 11.84 45.26 22.52
C LYS A 429 12.46 44.96 21.15
N GLU A 430 13.78 45.13 20.99
CA GLU A 430 14.48 44.80 19.73
C GLU A 430 14.23 43.35 19.32
N LEU A 431 14.41 42.40 20.24
CA LEU A 431 14.20 40.98 19.96
C LEU A 431 12.73 40.64 19.74
N SER A 432 11.81 41.22 20.51
CA SER A 432 10.37 41.03 20.28
C SER A 432 9.94 41.51 18.88
N ASP A 433 10.37 42.71 18.47
CA ASP A 433 10.05 43.26 17.15
C ASP A 433 10.64 42.38 16.03
N GLU A 434 11.84 41.84 16.24
CA GLU A 434 12.50 40.92 15.31
C GLU A 434 11.79 39.55 15.23
N PHE A 435 11.30 39.03 16.36
CA PHE A 435 10.50 37.82 16.39
C PHE A 435 9.19 38.01 15.62
N ASP A 436 8.49 39.14 15.81
CA ASP A 436 7.26 39.46 15.07
C ASP A 436 7.53 39.62 13.56
N ARG A 437 8.68 40.20 13.19
CA ARG A 437 9.13 40.25 11.79
C ARG A 437 9.36 38.85 11.23
N TRP A 438 10.01 37.96 11.96
CA TRP A 438 10.25 36.58 11.52
C TRP A 438 8.94 35.82 11.30
N ILE A 439 7.97 35.93 12.22
CA ILE A 439 6.64 35.33 12.07
C ILE A 439 5.94 35.84 10.80
N SER A 440 5.80 37.16 10.70
CA SER A 440 5.05 37.79 9.60
C SER A 440 5.67 37.57 8.22
N THR A 441 7.00 37.47 8.15
CA THR A 441 7.73 37.28 6.90
C THR A 441 7.66 35.82 6.41
N TYR A 442 7.93 34.86 7.30
CA TYR A 442 8.19 33.47 6.90
C TYR A 442 7.11 32.48 7.33
N ASN A 443 6.41 32.71 8.44
CA ASN A 443 5.65 31.66 9.13
C ASN A 443 4.14 31.82 9.00
N LYS A 444 3.67 31.99 7.75
CA LYS A 444 2.25 32.23 7.45
C LYS A 444 1.34 31.07 7.88
N MET A 445 1.86 29.84 7.91
CA MET A 445 1.11 28.65 8.33
C MET A 445 0.99 28.53 9.87
N TRP A 446 1.84 29.22 10.64
CA TRP A 446 1.90 29.04 12.10
C TRP A 446 0.68 29.60 12.86
N LYS A 447 -0.19 30.35 12.18
CA LYS A 447 -1.45 30.84 12.75
C LYS A 447 -2.54 29.76 12.81
N TYR A 448 -2.45 28.73 11.97
CA TYR A 448 -3.46 27.68 11.89
C TYR A 448 -3.25 26.64 12.99
N THR A 449 -4.36 26.07 13.44
CA THR A 449 -4.39 24.89 14.32
C THR A 449 -4.05 23.62 13.53
N GLU A 450 -3.68 22.54 14.22
CA GLU A 450 -3.40 21.26 13.56
C GLU A 450 -4.61 20.72 12.76
N PRO A 451 -5.86 20.72 13.27
CA PRO A 451 -7.02 20.34 12.45
C PRO A 451 -7.22 21.20 11.20
N GLU A 452 -6.99 22.52 11.28
CA GLU A 452 -7.08 23.40 10.11
C GLU A 452 -5.99 23.08 9.08
N LEU A 453 -4.76 22.78 9.52
CA LEU A 453 -3.69 22.32 8.63
C LEU A 453 -4.05 20.99 7.95
N ILE A 454 -4.61 20.03 8.70
CA ILE A 454 -5.05 18.75 8.15
C ILE A 454 -6.11 18.96 7.08
N GLU A 455 -7.13 19.78 7.32
CA GLU A 455 -8.17 20.09 6.34
C GLU A 455 -7.60 20.78 5.09
N MET A 456 -6.60 21.66 5.25
CA MET A 456 -5.89 22.26 4.12
C MET A 456 -5.08 21.26 3.31
N PHE A 457 -4.49 20.25 3.95
CA PHE A 457 -3.69 19.22 3.28
C PHE A 457 -4.53 18.11 2.66
N ARG A 458 -5.63 17.74 3.33
CA ARG A 458 -6.51 16.63 2.97
C ARG A 458 -7.98 17.06 3.10
N PRO A 459 -8.49 17.91 2.17
CA PRO A 459 -9.88 18.34 2.22
C PRO A 459 -10.84 17.16 2.27
N GLY A 460 -11.75 17.15 3.24
CA GLY A 460 -12.68 16.02 3.45
C GLY A 460 -12.00 14.69 3.83
N GLY A 461 -10.77 14.73 4.36
CA GLY A 461 -10.00 13.54 4.74
C GLY A 461 -9.31 12.82 3.59
N VAL A 462 -9.40 13.33 2.36
CA VAL A 462 -8.83 12.69 1.17
C VAL A 462 -7.42 13.21 0.90
N GLN A 463 -6.44 12.31 0.88
CA GLN A 463 -5.09 12.65 0.45
C GLN A 463 -5.06 12.91 -1.06
N PRO A 464 -4.47 14.04 -1.51
CA PRO A 464 -4.40 14.33 -2.94
C PRO A 464 -3.48 13.33 -3.67
N VAL A 465 -3.78 13.08 -4.95
CA VAL A 465 -3.06 12.12 -5.80
C VAL A 465 -2.40 12.88 -6.95
N VAL A 466 -1.16 12.51 -7.29
CA VAL A 466 -0.49 13.07 -8.46
C VAL A 466 -1.09 12.47 -9.72
N THR A 467 -1.45 13.34 -10.67
CA THR A 467 -1.88 12.93 -12.00
C THR A 467 -0.77 12.18 -12.71
N ARG A 468 -1.13 11.10 -13.37
CA ARG A 468 -0.19 10.27 -14.12
C ARG A 468 0.58 11.06 -15.19
N PRO A 469 1.92 10.90 -15.29
CA PRO A 469 2.71 11.52 -16.35
C PRO A 469 2.31 11.04 -17.74
N GLU A 470 2.28 11.97 -18.69
CA GLU A 470 2.20 11.69 -20.11
C GLU A 470 3.60 11.54 -20.68
N VAL A 471 3.80 10.50 -21.48
CA VAL A 471 5.05 10.21 -22.20
C VAL A 471 4.81 10.50 -23.68
N LYS A 472 5.55 11.46 -24.26
CA LYS A 472 5.59 11.70 -25.71
C LYS A 472 6.96 11.36 -26.27
N ILE A 473 6.99 10.56 -27.33
CA ILE A 473 8.23 10.23 -28.05
C ILE A 473 8.12 10.82 -29.46
N GLU A 474 9.01 11.75 -29.79
CA GLU A 474 9.09 12.40 -31.10
C GLU A 474 10.54 12.35 -31.60
N ASN A 475 10.76 11.87 -32.82
CA ASN A 475 12.10 11.78 -33.44
C ASN A 475 13.19 11.13 -32.54
N GLY A 476 12.83 10.07 -31.79
CA GLY A 476 13.75 9.38 -30.88
C GLY A 476 14.07 10.13 -29.58
N THR A 477 13.29 11.17 -29.25
CA THR A 477 13.41 11.93 -28.01
C THR A 477 12.11 11.80 -27.20
N ALA A 478 12.23 11.37 -25.95
CA ALA A 478 11.13 11.30 -25.01
C ALA A 478 11.01 12.60 -24.21
N THR A 479 9.77 13.10 -24.09
CA THR A 479 9.38 14.23 -23.26
C THR A 479 8.29 13.77 -22.28
N LEU A 480 8.48 14.08 -21.00
CA LEU A 480 7.53 13.73 -19.93
C LEU A 480 6.84 14.98 -19.40
N THR A 481 5.53 14.91 -19.19
CA THR A 481 4.73 16.00 -18.62
C THR A 481 3.75 15.50 -17.58
N CYS A 482 3.49 16.28 -16.53
CA CYS A 482 2.51 15.98 -15.48
C CYS A 482 1.67 17.23 -15.23
N SER A 483 0.35 17.11 -15.19
CA SER A 483 -0.56 18.24 -15.01
C SER A 483 -0.68 18.70 -13.55
N THR A 484 -0.25 17.88 -12.59
CA THR A 484 -0.17 18.27 -11.18
C THR A 484 0.93 19.30 -10.98
N GLU A 485 0.54 20.51 -10.60
CA GLU A 485 1.48 21.60 -10.34
C GLU A 485 2.54 21.23 -9.29
N GLY A 486 3.80 21.52 -9.58
CA GLY A 486 4.93 21.27 -8.68
C GLY A 486 5.35 19.81 -8.54
N ALA A 487 4.70 18.87 -9.24
CA ALA A 487 5.12 17.48 -9.25
C ALA A 487 6.51 17.31 -9.91
N SER A 488 7.25 16.32 -9.42
CA SER A 488 8.44 15.78 -10.08
C SER A 488 8.06 14.49 -10.79
N ILE A 489 8.82 14.12 -11.82
CA ILE A 489 8.61 12.88 -12.57
C ILE A 489 9.84 12.01 -12.38
N ALA A 490 9.61 10.79 -11.90
CA ALA A 490 10.59 9.72 -11.89
C ALA A 490 10.37 8.84 -13.13
N TYR A 491 11.41 8.37 -13.78
CA TYR A 491 11.25 7.45 -14.93
C TYR A 491 12.30 6.34 -14.98
N GLN A 492 11.96 5.29 -15.73
CA GLN A 492 12.83 4.17 -16.07
C GLN A 492 12.72 3.87 -17.57
N ILE A 493 13.80 3.36 -18.14
CA ILE A 493 13.86 2.86 -19.52
C ILE A 493 14.05 1.35 -19.47
N ASN A 494 13.14 0.59 -20.07
CA ASN A 494 13.11 -0.87 -20.03
C ASN A 494 13.17 -1.43 -18.60
N GLY A 495 12.48 -0.77 -17.66
CA GLY A 495 12.45 -1.14 -16.24
C GLY A 495 13.74 -0.85 -15.47
N ARG A 496 14.62 0.01 -16.01
CA ARG A 496 15.91 0.35 -15.40
C ARG A 496 16.14 1.86 -15.33
N GLY A 497 16.65 2.30 -14.19
CA GLY A 497 17.31 3.60 -14.01
C GLY A 497 18.81 3.42 -14.15
N LEU A 498 19.57 3.87 -13.13
CA LEU A 498 20.98 3.52 -12.97
C LEU A 498 21.18 1.99 -12.84
N ASN A 499 20.22 1.32 -12.20
CA ASN A 499 20.03 -0.12 -12.20
C ASN A 499 18.52 -0.44 -12.13
N GLU A 500 18.15 -1.70 -11.93
CA GLU A 500 16.75 -2.17 -11.86
C GLU A 500 15.96 -1.66 -10.64
N HIS A 501 16.64 -1.21 -9.58
CA HIS A 501 16.03 -0.68 -8.37
C HIS A 501 15.96 0.85 -8.33
N HIS A 502 16.57 1.55 -9.30
CA HIS A 502 16.65 3.01 -9.32
C HIS A 502 15.73 3.62 -10.37
N TRP A 503 15.30 4.85 -10.09
CA TRP A 503 14.54 5.67 -11.03
C TRP A 503 15.32 6.93 -11.38
N PHE A 504 15.38 7.30 -12.65
CA PHE A 504 15.93 8.59 -13.04
C PHE A 504 14.99 9.73 -12.63
N LEU A 505 15.57 10.86 -12.23
CA LEU A 505 14.84 12.11 -12.10
C LEU A 505 14.71 12.78 -13.47
N TYR A 506 13.49 13.07 -13.90
CA TYR A 506 13.27 13.81 -15.15
C TYR A 506 13.67 15.28 -15.00
N THR A 507 14.71 15.67 -15.71
CA THR A 507 15.24 17.05 -15.75
C THR A 507 15.07 17.73 -17.10
N GLY A 508 14.68 16.97 -18.13
CA GLY A 508 14.46 17.44 -19.49
C GLY A 508 14.34 16.28 -20.48
N PRO A 509 14.08 16.58 -21.77
CA PRO A 509 13.95 15.56 -22.80
C PRO A 509 15.21 14.67 -22.90
N PHE A 510 15.02 13.38 -23.13
CA PHE A 510 16.11 12.39 -23.21
C PHE A 510 15.95 11.49 -24.44
N SER A 511 17.06 10.95 -24.93
CA SER A 511 17.07 10.09 -26.11
C SER A 511 16.58 8.68 -25.78
N VAL A 512 15.85 8.08 -26.71
CA VAL A 512 15.32 6.71 -26.61
C VAL A 512 15.49 5.97 -27.93
N ASN A 513 15.78 4.68 -27.85
CA ASN A 513 15.94 3.81 -29.01
C ASN A 513 14.57 3.28 -29.48
N PRO A 514 14.45 2.89 -30.77
CA PRO A 514 13.28 2.17 -31.24
C PRO A 514 13.03 0.91 -30.40
N GLY A 515 11.84 0.82 -29.80
CA GLY A 515 11.44 -0.32 -28.95
C GLY A 515 11.68 -0.12 -27.45
N ASP A 516 12.35 0.96 -27.03
CA ASP A 516 12.48 1.28 -25.60
C ASP A 516 11.11 1.53 -24.95
N LYS A 517 10.90 0.92 -23.79
CA LYS A 517 9.71 1.12 -22.95
C LYS A 517 10.02 2.14 -21.86
N ILE A 518 9.14 3.12 -21.68
CA ILE A 518 9.32 4.17 -20.68
C ILE A 518 8.24 4.03 -19.61
N SER A 519 8.65 3.78 -18.37
CA SER A 519 7.78 3.89 -17.20
C SER A 519 7.99 5.25 -16.55
N ALA A 520 6.92 5.94 -16.17
CA ALA A 520 7.00 7.27 -15.55
C ALA A 520 5.99 7.45 -14.42
N ILE A 521 6.46 7.88 -13.26
CA ILE A 521 5.65 8.11 -12.06
C ILE A 521 5.74 9.58 -11.69
N GLY A 522 4.58 10.21 -11.49
CA GLY A 522 4.48 11.55 -10.93
C GLY A 522 4.51 11.47 -9.41
N VAL A 523 5.36 12.28 -8.77
CA VAL A 523 5.51 12.33 -7.31
C VAL A 523 5.50 13.75 -6.78
N ARG A 524 4.97 13.93 -5.58
CA ARG A 524 4.97 15.20 -4.85
C ARG A 524 4.86 14.94 -3.35
N ALA A 525 5.65 15.65 -2.54
CA ALA A 525 5.63 15.50 -1.09
C ALA A 525 4.23 15.75 -0.52
N GLY A 526 3.72 14.78 0.24
CA GLY A 526 2.38 14.78 0.82
C GLY A 526 1.25 14.30 -0.11
N TYR A 527 1.52 14.07 -1.39
CA TYR A 527 0.59 13.45 -2.32
C TYR A 527 0.83 11.95 -2.40
N LYS A 528 -0.20 11.17 -2.75
CA LYS A 528 -0.01 9.82 -3.29
C LYS A 528 0.63 9.92 -4.67
N ASP A 529 1.58 9.03 -4.97
CA ASP A 529 2.14 8.96 -6.31
C ASP A 529 1.11 8.48 -7.34
N SER A 530 1.44 8.59 -8.61
CA SER A 530 0.52 8.32 -9.71
C SER A 530 0.43 6.84 -10.12
N SER A 531 1.00 5.91 -9.36
CA SER A 531 1.02 4.48 -9.71
C SER A 531 -0.23 3.77 -9.19
N ILE A 532 -0.68 2.73 -9.90
CA ILE A 532 -1.76 1.85 -9.41
C ILE A 532 -1.34 1.06 -8.16
N GLN A 533 -0.04 0.88 -7.95
CA GLN A 533 0.52 0.24 -6.77
C GLN A 533 0.23 1.07 -5.50
N ALA A 534 0.20 2.41 -5.58
CA ALA A 534 -0.12 3.26 -4.43
C ALA A 534 -1.54 3.02 -3.87
N GLU A 535 -2.51 2.69 -4.72
CA GLU A 535 -3.87 2.37 -4.28
C GLU A 535 -3.97 0.98 -3.65
N ALA A 536 -3.34 -0.03 -4.28
CA ALA A 536 -3.25 -1.38 -3.72
C ALA A 536 -2.52 -1.39 -2.38
N ASP A 537 -1.49 -0.56 -2.25
CA ASP A 537 -0.71 -0.39 -1.04
C ASP A 537 -1.54 0.10 0.15
N GLU A 538 -2.42 1.08 -0.08
CA GLU A 538 -3.33 1.58 0.95
C GLU A 538 -4.32 0.50 1.38
N LEU A 539 -4.94 -0.17 0.39
CA LEU A 539 -5.88 -1.25 0.65
C LEU A 539 -5.23 -2.41 1.41
N LEU A 540 -4.01 -2.79 1.01
CA LEU A 540 -3.24 -3.84 1.68
C LEU A 540 -2.90 -3.44 3.12
N ALA A 541 -2.46 -2.20 3.34
CA ALA A 541 -2.13 -1.72 4.68
C ALA A 541 -3.36 -1.70 5.60
N GLU A 542 -4.52 -1.27 5.10
CA GLU A 542 -5.80 -1.31 5.83
C GLU A 542 -6.17 -2.75 6.23
N TRP A 543 -6.12 -3.67 5.27
CA TRP A 543 -6.42 -5.08 5.49
C TRP A 543 -5.47 -5.73 6.48
N VAL A 544 -4.15 -5.53 6.33
CA VAL A 544 -3.15 -6.08 7.24
C VAL A 544 -3.35 -5.54 8.65
N GLU A 545 -3.48 -4.21 8.83
CA GLU A 545 -3.75 -3.62 10.15
C GLU A 545 -4.97 -4.24 10.82
N THR A 546 -6.03 -4.45 10.05
CA THR A 546 -7.28 -5.03 10.55
C THR A 546 -7.12 -6.49 10.90
N LEU A 547 -6.45 -7.29 10.06
CA LEU A 547 -6.13 -8.69 10.34
C LEU A 547 -5.33 -8.84 11.65
N LEU A 548 -4.42 -7.91 11.96
CA LEU A 548 -3.68 -7.93 13.22
C LEU A 548 -4.60 -7.80 14.45
N THR A 549 -5.73 -7.09 14.35
CA THR A 549 -6.70 -6.99 15.46
C THR A 549 -7.37 -8.34 15.77
N TYR A 550 -7.33 -9.28 14.82
CA TYR A 550 -7.84 -10.65 14.95
C TYR A 550 -6.74 -11.67 15.24
N GLN A 551 -5.46 -11.25 15.32
CA GLN A 551 -4.38 -12.15 15.73
C GLN A 551 -4.47 -12.44 17.22
N VAL A 552 -4.63 -13.71 17.58
CA VAL A 552 -4.91 -14.12 18.95
C VAL A 552 -3.62 -14.28 19.75
N SER A 553 -3.55 -13.63 20.91
CA SER A 553 -2.57 -13.93 21.96
C SER A 553 -3.25 -14.73 23.08
N HIS A 554 -2.92 -16.02 23.21
CA HIS A 554 -3.60 -16.92 24.14
C HIS A 554 -2.67 -18.01 24.68
N LYS A 555 -2.97 -18.58 25.86
CA LYS A 555 -2.15 -19.65 26.47
C LYS A 555 -2.23 -20.98 25.72
N ASN A 556 -3.34 -21.25 25.04
CA ASN A 556 -3.53 -22.44 24.23
C ASN A 556 -2.83 -22.28 22.87
N ALA A 557 -1.83 -23.12 22.61
CA ALA A 557 -1.05 -23.13 21.38
C ALA A 557 -1.90 -23.36 20.11
N SER A 558 -3.07 -23.99 20.23
CA SER A 558 -3.98 -24.20 19.09
C SER A 558 -4.63 -22.91 18.58
N LEU A 559 -4.55 -21.83 19.34
CA LEU A 559 -5.10 -20.50 18.99
C LEU A 559 -4.02 -19.43 18.90
N ASN A 560 -2.96 -19.54 19.71
CA ASN A 560 -1.94 -18.51 19.83
C ASN A 560 -1.22 -18.23 18.50
N GLY A 561 -1.27 -16.98 18.04
CA GLY A 561 -0.69 -16.51 16.78
C GLY A 561 -1.61 -16.64 15.55
N GLY A 562 -2.70 -17.39 15.65
CA GLY A 562 -3.68 -17.56 14.57
C GLY A 562 -4.59 -16.35 14.40
N LEU A 563 -5.19 -16.21 13.20
CA LEU A 563 -6.15 -15.15 12.88
C LEU A 563 -7.59 -15.65 13.11
N LEU A 564 -8.26 -15.16 14.15
CA LEU A 564 -9.62 -15.58 14.49
C LEU A 564 -10.65 -14.90 13.59
N CYS A 565 -11.37 -15.68 12.79
CA CYS A 565 -12.39 -15.18 11.89
C CYS A 565 -13.67 -14.77 12.66
N PRO A 566 -14.18 -13.53 12.51
CA PRO A 566 -15.40 -13.10 13.18
C PRO A 566 -16.64 -13.82 12.63
N ALA A 567 -16.72 -14.04 11.31
CA ALA A 567 -17.87 -14.73 10.71
C ALA A 567 -17.90 -16.24 10.97
N CYS A 568 -16.74 -16.90 11.02
CA CYS A 568 -16.66 -18.35 11.15
C CYS A 568 -16.36 -18.85 12.56
N ALA A 569 -16.03 -17.94 13.50
CA ALA A 569 -15.66 -18.24 14.88
C ALA A 569 -14.55 -19.31 15.00
N ARG A 570 -13.59 -19.32 14.07
CA ARG A 570 -12.45 -20.25 14.01
C ARG A 570 -11.24 -19.61 13.34
N VAL A 571 -10.07 -20.21 13.54
CA VAL A 571 -8.87 -19.87 12.75
C VAL A 571 -8.85 -20.73 11.50
N HIS A 572 -8.76 -20.10 10.33
CA HIS A 572 -8.65 -20.81 9.05
C HIS A 572 -7.22 -21.35 8.86
N GLY A 573 -7.07 -22.60 8.42
CA GLY A 573 -5.75 -23.20 8.22
C GLY A 573 -4.93 -22.51 7.12
N ARG A 574 -5.60 -21.92 6.14
CA ARG A 574 -4.97 -21.15 5.04
C ARG A 574 -4.47 -19.75 5.44
N CYS A 575 -4.57 -19.36 6.72
CA CYS A 575 -4.16 -18.03 7.15
C CYS A 575 -2.66 -17.74 6.95
N GLY A 576 -1.82 -18.76 6.71
CA GLY A 576 -0.42 -18.60 6.30
C GLY A 576 -0.21 -17.76 5.04
N ASP A 577 -1.23 -17.59 4.19
CA ASP A 577 -1.18 -16.66 3.05
C ASP A 577 -0.92 -15.20 3.51
N ALA A 578 -1.24 -14.85 4.76
CA ALA A 578 -0.97 -13.53 5.31
C ALA A 578 0.52 -13.28 5.64
N VAL A 579 1.41 -14.27 5.54
CA VAL A 579 2.84 -14.09 5.84
C VAL A 579 3.51 -13.12 4.87
N LEU A 580 3.30 -13.29 3.56
CA LEU A 580 3.81 -12.38 2.53
C LEU A 580 3.36 -10.92 2.76
N PRO A 581 2.05 -10.61 2.88
CA PRO A 581 1.62 -9.24 3.08
C PRO A 581 2.07 -8.64 4.42
N LEU A 582 2.20 -9.44 5.50
CA LEU A 582 2.79 -8.97 6.76
C LEU A 582 4.25 -8.55 6.56
N MET A 583 5.04 -9.36 5.88
CA MET A 583 6.46 -9.06 5.62
C MET A 583 6.64 -7.87 4.67
N TYR A 584 5.78 -7.75 3.66
CA TYR A 584 5.76 -6.58 2.76
C TYR A 584 5.50 -5.28 3.53
N ILE A 585 4.44 -5.23 4.33
CA ILE A 585 4.11 -4.05 5.14
C ILE A 585 5.20 -3.78 6.19
N ALA A 586 5.85 -4.83 6.72
CA ALA A 586 6.98 -4.67 7.64
C ALA A 586 8.15 -3.91 7.01
N GLU A 587 8.56 -4.28 5.79
CA GLU A 587 9.64 -3.57 5.07
C GLU A 587 9.24 -2.12 4.81
N LYS A 588 8.04 -1.94 4.25
CA LYS A 588 7.54 -0.64 3.82
C LYS A 588 7.43 0.38 4.96
N THR A 589 6.94 -0.07 6.12
CA THR A 589 6.70 0.81 7.28
C THR A 589 7.87 0.84 8.26
N CYS A 590 8.80 -0.11 8.13
CA CYS A 590 9.87 -0.38 9.09
C CYS A 590 9.35 -0.66 10.53
N TYR A 591 8.10 -1.11 10.69
CA TYR A 591 7.53 -1.44 11.99
C TYR A 591 7.69 -2.92 12.34
N GLU A 592 8.44 -3.18 13.41
CA GLU A 592 8.75 -4.53 13.91
C GLU A 592 7.52 -5.36 14.30
N LYS A 593 6.38 -4.71 14.60
CA LYS A 593 5.13 -5.40 14.96
C LYS A 593 4.66 -6.38 13.87
N TYR A 594 4.90 -6.05 12.60
CA TYR A 594 4.47 -6.89 11.48
C TYR A 594 5.36 -8.12 11.32
N VAL A 595 6.69 -7.96 11.49
CA VAL A 595 7.62 -9.11 11.53
C VAL A 595 7.25 -10.03 12.69
N THR A 596 6.94 -9.45 13.86
CA THR A 596 6.49 -10.20 15.04
C THR A 596 5.18 -10.95 14.75
N ALA A 597 4.21 -10.29 14.12
CA ALA A 597 2.95 -10.91 13.73
C ALA A 597 3.15 -12.05 12.72
N ALA A 598 4.05 -11.90 11.74
CA ALA A 598 4.38 -12.94 10.78
C ALA A 598 5.04 -14.15 11.47
N LYS A 599 5.95 -13.92 12.42
CA LYS A 599 6.56 -14.97 13.26
C LYS A 599 5.51 -15.73 14.09
N ASN A 600 4.58 -15.01 14.73
CA ASN A 600 3.50 -15.62 15.50
C ASN A 600 2.57 -16.46 14.61
N LEU A 601 2.26 -15.97 13.42
CA LEU A 601 1.43 -16.68 12.46
C LEU A 601 2.09 -17.96 11.95
N MET A 602 3.38 -17.90 11.60
CA MET A 602 4.15 -19.08 11.21
C MET A 602 4.31 -20.09 12.35
N HIS A 603 4.40 -19.63 13.59
CA HIS A 603 4.33 -20.52 14.74
C HIS A 603 2.96 -21.22 14.82
N TRP A 604 1.87 -20.48 14.65
CA TRP A 604 0.52 -21.06 14.63
C TRP A 604 0.31 -22.05 13.48
N MET A 605 0.90 -21.81 12.31
CA MET A 605 0.85 -22.73 11.16
C MET A 605 1.38 -24.14 11.49
N GLY A 606 2.16 -24.30 12.57
CA GLY A 606 2.51 -25.61 13.12
C GLY A 606 1.32 -26.49 13.50
N ASN A 607 0.13 -25.91 13.74
CA ASN A 607 -1.10 -26.65 14.03
C ASN A 607 -1.72 -27.34 12.80
N VAL A 608 -1.35 -26.91 11.58
CA VAL A 608 -1.80 -27.51 10.32
C VAL A 608 -0.67 -28.20 9.56
N HIS A 609 0.58 -28.03 9.98
CA HIS A 609 1.75 -28.70 9.41
C HIS A 609 1.74 -30.21 9.69
N GLN A 610 2.09 -31.01 8.67
CA GLN A 610 2.12 -32.47 8.72
C GLN A 610 3.54 -33.02 8.60
N PRO A 611 3.82 -34.26 9.08
CA PRO A 611 5.15 -34.87 8.98
C PRO A 611 5.66 -35.07 7.55
N ASP A 612 4.77 -35.10 6.55
CA ASP A 612 5.13 -35.21 5.14
C ASP A 612 5.52 -33.86 4.49
N GLY A 613 5.51 -32.77 5.26
CA GLY A 613 5.82 -31.41 4.81
C GLY A 613 4.61 -30.61 4.31
N SER A 614 3.42 -31.20 4.29
CA SER A 614 2.20 -30.51 3.85
C SER A 614 1.57 -29.64 4.94
N TRP A 615 0.77 -28.65 4.52
CA TRP A 615 -0.16 -27.92 5.40
C TRP A 615 -1.61 -28.27 5.06
N MET A 616 -2.35 -28.64 6.10
CA MET A 616 -3.79 -28.89 6.00
C MET A 616 -4.57 -27.59 5.78
N ASN A 617 -5.62 -27.65 4.95
CA ASN A 617 -6.47 -26.49 4.67
C ASN A 617 -7.15 -25.91 5.93
N ASP A 618 -7.51 -26.77 6.89
CA ASP A 618 -8.12 -26.38 8.17
C ASP A 618 -7.80 -27.40 9.26
N VAL A 619 -7.73 -26.92 10.52
CA VAL A 619 -7.50 -27.76 11.70
C VAL A 619 -8.70 -28.69 11.94
N ASN A 620 -8.52 -30.00 11.83
CA ASN A 620 -9.51 -31.03 12.17
C ASN A 620 -10.87 -30.96 11.42
N VAL A 621 -10.99 -30.17 10.35
CA VAL A 621 -12.22 -30.04 9.54
C VAL A 621 -12.05 -30.61 8.12
N SER A 622 -10.82 -30.67 7.62
CA SER A 622 -10.53 -31.11 6.27
C SER A 622 -9.24 -31.94 6.25
N ASP A 623 -9.27 -33.06 5.53
CA ASP A 623 -8.12 -33.87 5.12
C ASP A 623 -7.46 -33.32 3.82
N TRP A 624 -7.85 -32.12 3.37
CA TRP A 624 -7.31 -31.50 2.17
C TRP A 624 -5.97 -30.81 2.43
N ASN A 625 -4.91 -31.22 1.74
CA ASN A 625 -3.56 -30.66 1.86
C ASN A 625 -2.96 -30.16 0.53
N GLY A 626 -3.72 -30.19 -0.58
CA GLY A 626 -3.27 -29.65 -1.87
C GLY A 626 -3.02 -28.13 -1.85
N THR A 627 -3.63 -27.41 -0.90
CA THR A 627 -3.39 -25.98 -0.66
C THR A 627 -1.97 -25.66 -0.18
N THR A 628 -1.18 -26.67 0.17
CA THR A 628 0.27 -26.53 0.43
C THR A 628 0.98 -25.77 -0.69
N VAL A 629 0.58 -25.96 -1.95
CA VAL A 629 1.14 -25.24 -3.10
C VAL A 629 1.06 -23.72 -2.91
N PHE A 630 -0.10 -23.21 -2.48
CA PHE A 630 -0.32 -21.77 -2.31
C PHE A 630 0.46 -21.22 -1.12
N ALA A 631 0.47 -21.92 0.01
CA ALA A 631 1.23 -21.51 1.19
C ALA A 631 2.74 -21.54 0.92
N ALA A 632 3.23 -22.53 0.16
CA ALA A 632 4.63 -22.60 -0.26
C ALA A 632 5.02 -21.43 -1.15
N ILE A 633 4.17 -21.01 -2.09
CA ILE A 633 4.39 -19.81 -2.91
C ILE A 633 4.47 -18.55 -2.02
N ALA A 634 3.51 -18.37 -1.11
CA ALA A 634 3.50 -17.22 -0.20
C ALA A 634 4.78 -17.16 0.67
N LEU A 635 5.22 -18.32 1.20
CA LEU A 635 6.42 -18.42 2.02
C LEU A 635 7.70 -18.20 1.19
N TYR A 636 7.77 -18.74 -0.03
CA TYR A 636 8.86 -18.48 -0.96
C TYR A 636 8.99 -16.99 -1.25
N GLU A 637 7.92 -16.32 -1.66
CA GLU A 637 7.95 -14.89 -1.98
C GLU A 637 8.29 -14.04 -0.75
N ALA A 638 7.76 -14.39 0.43
CA ALA A 638 8.10 -13.69 1.67
C ALA A 638 9.60 -13.80 1.99
N LEU A 639 10.20 -14.98 1.80
CA LEU A 639 11.64 -15.19 2.01
C LEU A 639 12.48 -14.52 0.92
N HIS A 640 12.06 -14.62 -0.33
CA HIS A 640 12.79 -14.12 -1.49
C HIS A 640 12.86 -12.60 -1.49
N HIS A 641 11.75 -11.91 -1.25
CA HIS A 641 11.69 -10.44 -1.24
C HIS A 641 12.09 -9.87 0.13
N HIS A 642 11.54 -10.42 1.22
CA HIS A 642 11.56 -9.78 2.54
C HIS A 642 12.30 -10.60 3.61
N GLY A 643 12.92 -11.73 3.25
CA GLY A 643 13.58 -12.62 4.21
C GLY A 643 14.75 -11.98 4.95
N HIS A 644 15.25 -10.85 4.45
CA HIS A 644 16.30 -10.06 5.10
C HIS A 644 15.84 -9.35 6.39
N LEU A 645 14.53 -9.18 6.60
CA LEU A 645 13.97 -8.63 7.84
C LEU A 645 14.05 -9.62 9.02
N LEU A 646 14.33 -10.90 8.73
CA LEU A 646 14.41 -11.96 9.72
C LEU A 646 15.86 -12.12 10.22
N ASP A 647 16.00 -12.50 11.48
CA ASP A 647 17.24 -13.06 12.01
C ASP A 647 17.59 -14.40 11.32
N ASP A 648 18.87 -14.76 11.32
CA ASP A 648 19.38 -15.97 10.66
C ASP A 648 18.65 -17.24 11.12
N SER A 649 18.35 -17.36 12.42
CA SER A 649 17.69 -18.53 12.98
C SER A 649 16.28 -18.70 12.42
N THR A 650 15.47 -17.64 12.45
CA THR A 650 14.10 -17.66 11.93
C THR A 650 14.09 -17.89 10.42
N ARG A 651 14.96 -17.17 9.69
CA ARG A 651 15.10 -17.30 8.23
C ARG A 651 15.42 -18.74 7.84
N ASN A 652 16.38 -19.38 8.52
CA ASN A 652 16.76 -20.76 8.22
C ASN A 652 15.64 -21.76 8.53
N ALA A 653 14.90 -21.59 9.63
CA ALA A 653 13.77 -22.45 9.96
C ALA A 653 12.64 -22.36 8.92
N TRP A 654 12.34 -21.15 8.43
CA TRP A 654 11.35 -20.95 7.37
C TRP A 654 11.79 -21.53 6.03
N ARG A 655 13.09 -21.41 5.69
CA ARG A 655 13.67 -22.07 4.51
C ARG A 655 13.54 -23.58 4.59
N GLU A 656 13.75 -24.18 5.75
CA GLU A 656 13.59 -25.63 5.94
C GLU A 656 12.13 -26.07 5.73
N GLN A 657 11.17 -25.34 6.32
CA GLN A 657 9.74 -25.61 6.09
C GLN A 657 9.36 -25.47 4.61
N LEU A 658 9.89 -24.46 3.93
CA LEU A 658 9.66 -24.27 2.50
C LEU A 658 10.20 -25.46 1.68
N LEU A 659 11.38 -25.97 2.00
CA LEU A 659 11.94 -27.13 1.33
C LEU A 659 11.10 -28.40 1.58
N GLN A 660 10.63 -28.62 2.82
CA GLN A 660 9.74 -29.74 3.17
C GLN A 660 8.42 -29.67 2.38
N ALA A 661 7.82 -28.49 2.27
CA ALA A 661 6.65 -28.28 1.43
C ALA A 661 6.95 -28.58 -0.05
N GLY A 662 8.14 -28.21 -0.55
CA GLY A 662 8.62 -28.58 -1.88
C GLY A 662 8.70 -30.10 -2.09
N GLU A 663 9.20 -30.85 -1.10
CA GLU A 663 9.27 -32.32 -1.17
C GLU A 663 7.87 -32.95 -1.22
N PHE A 664 6.93 -32.44 -0.43
CA PHE A 664 5.54 -32.84 -0.50
C PHE A 664 4.98 -32.58 -1.91
N ILE A 665 5.14 -31.35 -2.43
CA ILE A 665 4.62 -30.97 -3.74
C ILE A 665 5.25 -31.83 -4.86
N TYR A 666 6.53 -32.18 -4.74
CA TYR A 666 7.22 -33.02 -5.72
C TYR A 666 6.72 -34.48 -5.69
N GLY A 667 6.57 -35.06 -4.49
CA GLY A 667 6.24 -36.48 -4.30
C GLY A 667 4.74 -36.80 -4.28
N ASP A 668 3.88 -35.81 -4.04
CA ASP A 668 2.46 -36.03 -3.88
C ASP A 668 1.77 -36.36 -5.20
N LYS A 669 1.21 -37.56 -5.26
CA LYS A 669 0.47 -37.99 -6.45
C LYS A 669 -0.81 -37.22 -6.62
N PHE A 670 -1.45 -36.71 -5.55
CA PHE A 670 -2.74 -36.05 -5.64
C PHE A 670 -2.68 -34.74 -6.44
N ILE A 671 -1.66 -33.89 -6.20
CA ILE A 671 -1.41 -32.63 -6.93
C ILE A 671 -1.36 -32.85 -8.46
N TYR A 672 -0.81 -33.98 -8.91
CA TYR A 672 -0.69 -34.32 -10.33
C TYR A 672 -1.70 -35.37 -10.80
N SER A 673 -2.46 -36.00 -9.90
CA SER A 673 -3.27 -37.16 -10.26
C SER A 673 -4.40 -36.75 -11.18
N ARG A 674 -4.59 -37.58 -12.20
CA ARG A 674 -5.70 -37.47 -13.16
C ARG A 674 -6.66 -38.67 -13.09
N ARG A 675 -6.53 -39.56 -12.08
CA ARG A 675 -7.46 -40.64 -11.68
C ARG A 675 -7.13 -41.17 -10.27
N ARG A 676 -8.16 -41.48 -9.45
CA ARG A 676 -8.03 -42.42 -8.33
C ARG A 676 -9.37 -43.09 -8.00
N GLU A 677 -9.36 -44.40 -7.73
CA GLU A 677 -10.46 -45.10 -7.04
C GLU A 677 -10.40 -44.77 -5.53
N GLY A 678 -11.55 -44.45 -4.93
CA GLY A 678 -11.72 -44.40 -3.47
C GLY A 678 -11.59 -43.02 -2.78
N MET A 679 -10.97 -41.99 -3.38
CA MET A 679 -11.02 -40.58 -2.88
C MET A 679 -10.79 -39.53 -3.99
N ARG A 680 -11.57 -38.43 -3.89
CA ARG A 680 -11.54 -37.06 -4.50
C ARG A 680 -10.97 -36.86 -5.92
N ASN A 681 -11.83 -36.32 -6.80
CA ASN A 681 -11.68 -36.14 -8.26
C ASN A 681 -10.61 -35.13 -8.70
N MET A 682 -10.34 -35.11 -10.02
CA MET A 682 -9.31 -34.35 -10.74
C MET A 682 -9.40 -32.83 -10.52
N ASN A 683 -8.26 -32.17 -10.33
CA ASN A 683 -8.13 -30.71 -10.26
C ASN A 683 -6.86 -30.25 -11.00
N VAL A 684 -7.02 -29.45 -12.06
CA VAL A 684 -5.91 -28.95 -12.88
C VAL A 684 -5.21 -27.77 -12.21
N ASN A 685 -5.91 -27.06 -11.34
CA ASN A 685 -5.44 -25.81 -10.76
C ASN A 685 -4.24 -25.99 -9.82
N TYR A 686 -4.19 -27.08 -9.03
CA TYR A 686 -3.01 -27.35 -8.18
C TYR A 686 -1.76 -27.63 -8.99
N SER A 687 -1.85 -28.46 -10.04
CA SER A 687 -0.71 -28.70 -10.93
C SER A 687 -0.26 -27.45 -11.68
N ALA A 688 -1.20 -26.58 -12.09
CA ALA A 688 -0.89 -25.31 -12.73
C ALA A 688 -0.15 -24.34 -11.79
N SER A 689 -0.43 -24.39 -10.49
CA SER A 689 0.27 -23.58 -9.49
C SER A 689 1.58 -24.24 -9.03
N ALA A 690 1.64 -25.58 -9.00
CA ALA A 690 2.79 -26.35 -8.54
C ALA A 690 4.02 -26.17 -9.43
N ILE A 691 3.85 -25.89 -10.73
CA ILE A 691 5.00 -25.63 -11.62
C ILE A 691 5.79 -24.39 -11.17
N TYR A 692 5.11 -23.33 -10.72
CA TYR A 692 5.78 -22.15 -10.19
C TYR A 692 6.45 -22.48 -8.85
N ALA A 693 5.72 -23.07 -7.91
CA ALA A 693 6.24 -23.45 -6.61
C ALA A 693 7.52 -24.31 -6.71
N LEU A 694 7.48 -25.39 -7.50
CA LEU A 694 8.64 -26.27 -7.68
C LEU A 694 9.79 -25.60 -8.41
N PHE A 695 9.53 -24.79 -9.43
CA PHE A 695 10.60 -24.10 -10.16
C PHE A 695 11.29 -23.05 -9.29
N ALA A 696 10.52 -22.29 -8.53
CA ALA A 696 11.00 -21.28 -7.59
C ALA A 696 11.83 -21.91 -6.45
N ILE A 697 11.27 -22.89 -5.73
CA ILE A 697 11.97 -23.63 -4.67
C ILE A 697 13.18 -24.37 -5.25
N GLY A 698 13.03 -24.98 -6.42
CA GLY A 698 14.10 -25.68 -7.12
C GLY A 698 15.29 -24.78 -7.44
N THR A 699 15.02 -23.54 -7.85
CA THR A 699 16.07 -22.54 -8.11
C THR A 699 16.73 -22.07 -6.80
N GLU A 700 15.93 -21.74 -5.78
CA GLU A 700 16.40 -21.24 -4.48
C GLU A 700 17.27 -22.26 -3.72
N PHE A 701 16.94 -23.55 -3.81
CA PHE A 701 17.65 -24.64 -3.10
C PHE A 701 18.53 -25.50 -4.02
N ASN A 702 18.72 -25.09 -5.28
CA ASN A 702 19.48 -25.84 -6.28
C ASN A 702 19.03 -27.30 -6.46
N ARG A 703 17.72 -27.55 -6.47
CA ARG A 703 17.08 -28.87 -6.66
C ARG A 703 16.67 -29.07 -8.13
N GLN A 704 17.57 -29.70 -8.89
CA GLN A 704 17.38 -29.93 -10.33
C GLN A 704 16.22 -30.89 -10.66
N ASP A 705 15.91 -31.81 -9.76
CA ASP A 705 14.75 -32.69 -9.85
C ASP A 705 13.42 -31.92 -9.75
N PHE A 706 13.33 -30.91 -8.88
CA PHE A 706 12.15 -30.03 -8.80
C PHE A 706 11.97 -29.23 -10.09
N ILE A 707 13.06 -28.64 -10.60
CA ILE A 707 13.06 -27.90 -11.87
C ILE A 707 12.63 -28.79 -13.04
N ALA A 708 13.16 -30.02 -13.10
CA ALA A 708 12.80 -30.98 -14.15
C ALA A 708 11.32 -31.36 -14.09
N ARG A 709 10.79 -31.63 -12.88
CA ARG A 709 9.38 -31.96 -12.67
C ARG A 709 8.45 -30.81 -13.05
N ALA A 710 8.82 -29.58 -12.73
CA ALA A 710 8.07 -28.39 -13.12
C ALA A 710 7.99 -28.26 -14.65
N ARG A 711 9.10 -28.48 -15.37
CA ARG A 711 9.15 -28.47 -16.86
C ARG A 711 8.31 -29.57 -17.49
N GLU A 712 8.41 -30.79 -16.99
CA GLU A 712 7.59 -31.92 -17.46
C GLU A 712 6.10 -31.59 -17.31
N THR A 713 5.69 -31.16 -16.12
CA THR A 713 4.29 -30.84 -15.81
C THR A 713 3.79 -29.64 -16.64
N ALA A 714 4.62 -28.62 -16.86
CA ALA A 714 4.29 -27.49 -17.72
C ALA A 714 4.05 -27.92 -19.18
N GLY A 715 4.85 -28.88 -19.68
CA GLY A 715 4.64 -29.50 -20.98
C GLY A 715 3.28 -30.21 -21.07
N ASP A 716 2.94 -31.00 -20.05
CA ASP A 716 1.66 -31.73 -19.99
C ASP A 716 0.45 -30.78 -19.94
N LEU A 717 0.55 -29.66 -19.23
CA LEU A 717 -0.54 -28.69 -19.06
C LEU A 717 -0.96 -28.02 -20.38
N LYS A 718 -0.08 -27.94 -21.39
CA LYS A 718 -0.41 -27.38 -22.71
C LYS A 718 -1.59 -28.11 -23.38
N ALA A 719 -1.79 -29.40 -23.06
CA ALA A 719 -2.90 -30.20 -23.60
C ALA A 719 -4.26 -29.95 -22.91
N PHE A 720 -4.30 -29.10 -21.87
CA PHE A 720 -5.51 -28.79 -21.09
C PHE A 720 -6.12 -27.43 -21.45
N PHE A 721 -5.66 -26.82 -22.54
CA PHE A 721 -6.29 -25.65 -23.13
C PHE A 721 -7.31 -26.08 -24.17
N THR A 722 -8.50 -25.49 -24.14
CA THR A 722 -9.53 -25.76 -25.14
C THR A 722 -9.11 -25.27 -26.52
N THR A 723 -9.74 -25.80 -27.57
CA THR A 723 -9.23 -25.66 -28.94
C THR A 723 -9.47 -24.28 -29.55
N ASN A 724 -10.62 -23.67 -29.26
CA ASN A 724 -11.06 -22.43 -29.92
C ASN A 724 -10.69 -21.20 -29.09
N GLU A 725 -11.03 -21.22 -27.80
CA GLU A 725 -10.88 -20.06 -26.92
C GLU A 725 -9.79 -20.23 -25.84
N TYR A 726 -9.11 -21.37 -25.80
CA TYR A 726 -7.98 -21.63 -24.90
C TYR A 726 -8.34 -21.47 -23.41
N PHE A 727 -9.53 -21.91 -22.99
CA PHE A 727 -9.83 -22.04 -21.55
C PHE A 727 -9.02 -23.19 -20.94
N LEU A 728 -8.59 -23.06 -19.68
CA LEU A 728 -7.94 -24.15 -18.97
C LEU A 728 -9.01 -25.06 -18.34
N PHE A 729 -9.19 -26.25 -18.90
CA PHE A 729 -10.16 -27.24 -18.42
C PHE A 729 -9.46 -28.34 -17.60
N GLY A 730 -10.23 -29.07 -16.78
CA GLY A 730 -9.68 -30.21 -16.03
C GLY A 730 -10.21 -30.38 -14.62
N GLU A 731 -11.31 -29.73 -14.26
CA GLU A 731 -11.95 -29.86 -12.96
C GLU A 731 -13.06 -30.93 -12.98
N GLY A 732 -13.06 -31.87 -12.04
CA GLY A 732 -14.18 -32.81 -11.88
C GLY A 732 -13.94 -34.22 -12.45
N PRO A 733 -15.00 -35.06 -12.54
CA PRO A 733 -14.85 -36.51 -12.72
C PRO A 733 -14.62 -36.99 -14.17
N GLU A 734 -15.17 -36.32 -15.20
CA GLU A 734 -15.10 -36.75 -16.60
C GLU A 734 -14.40 -35.72 -17.52
N ILE A 735 -13.18 -35.28 -17.15
CA ILE A 735 -12.56 -34.06 -17.73
C ILE A 735 -12.28 -34.05 -19.23
N LYS A 736 -12.21 -35.21 -19.90
CA LYS A 736 -11.90 -35.29 -21.34
C LYS A 736 -13.14 -35.50 -22.21
N LYS A 737 -14.29 -35.78 -21.59
CA LYS A 737 -15.52 -36.08 -22.31
C LYS A 737 -16.29 -34.79 -22.48
N LYS A 738 -16.46 -34.37 -23.73
CA LYS A 738 -17.33 -33.25 -24.06
C LYS A 738 -18.77 -33.60 -23.66
N THR A 739 -19.46 -32.63 -23.06
CA THR A 739 -20.89 -32.72 -22.80
C THR A 739 -21.68 -32.73 -24.11
N ARG A 740 -23.00 -32.81 -24.00
CA ARG A 740 -23.88 -32.72 -25.18
C ARG A 740 -23.69 -31.41 -25.93
N ASN A 741 -23.56 -30.29 -25.21
CA ASN A 741 -23.33 -28.98 -25.83
C ASN A 741 -21.87 -28.76 -26.27
N GLY A 742 -21.00 -29.78 -26.12
CA GLY A 742 -19.61 -29.71 -26.52
C GLY A 742 -18.67 -29.15 -25.46
N CYS A 743 -19.17 -28.84 -24.27
CA CYS A 743 -18.43 -28.19 -23.20
C CYS A 743 -17.45 -29.14 -22.51
N LEU A 744 -16.33 -28.58 -22.05
CA LEU A 744 -15.40 -29.21 -21.13
C LEU A 744 -15.49 -28.53 -19.75
N PRO A 745 -15.09 -29.20 -18.66
CA PRO A 745 -15.25 -28.62 -17.33
C PRO A 745 -14.20 -27.54 -17.06
N VAL A 746 -14.65 -26.29 -17.17
CA VAL A 746 -13.87 -25.08 -16.92
C VAL A 746 -14.28 -24.49 -15.56
N ASP A 747 -13.30 -23.95 -14.85
CA ASP A 747 -13.47 -23.17 -13.62
C ASP A 747 -12.85 -21.78 -13.86
N LEU A 748 -13.68 -20.85 -14.34
CA LEU A 748 -13.24 -19.52 -14.77
C LEU A 748 -12.48 -18.78 -13.67
N LEU A 749 -12.96 -18.77 -12.42
CA LEU A 749 -12.29 -18.01 -11.37
C LEU A 749 -10.95 -18.60 -10.96
N TYR A 750 -10.86 -19.91 -10.75
CA TYR A 750 -9.55 -20.51 -10.42
C TYR A 750 -8.58 -20.43 -11.60
N ASN A 751 -9.06 -20.44 -12.85
CA ASN A 751 -8.22 -20.13 -14.00
C ASN A 751 -7.60 -18.73 -13.83
N VAL A 752 -8.43 -17.72 -13.59
CA VAL A 752 -8.03 -16.31 -13.55
C VAL A 752 -7.20 -15.93 -12.33
N GLU A 753 -7.57 -16.40 -11.14
CA GLU A 753 -7.02 -15.92 -9.87
C GLU A 753 -5.96 -16.83 -9.25
N GLU A 754 -5.70 -18.01 -9.83
CA GLU A 754 -4.74 -18.98 -9.30
C GLU A 754 -3.87 -19.58 -10.40
N SER A 755 -4.48 -20.27 -11.37
CA SER A 755 -3.74 -21.09 -12.34
C SER A 755 -2.95 -20.25 -13.34
N LEU A 756 -3.62 -19.37 -14.08
CA LEU A 756 -2.97 -18.56 -15.11
C LEU A 756 -1.89 -17.64 -14.49
N PRO A 757 -2.13 -16.95 -13.36
CA PRO A 757 -1.09 -16.12 -12.76
C PRO A 757 0.17 -16.89 -12.38
N ASN A 758 0.02 -18.05 -11.73
CA ASN A 758 1.16 -18.87 -11.35
C ASN A 758 1.88 -19.46 -12.57
N MET A 759 1.15 -19.86 -13.61
CA MET A 759 1.75 -20.33 -14.87
C MET A 759 2.52 -19.21 -15.59
N VAL A 760 2.09 -17.95 -15.50
CA VAL A 760 2.82 -16.80 -16.05
C VAL A 760 4.13 -16.58 -15.30
N TYR A 761 4.12 -16.62 -13.97
CA TYR A 761 5.36 -16.53 -13.17
C TYR A 761 6.35 -17.62 -13.55
N TYR A 762 5.87 -18.87 -13.64
CA TYR A 762 6.68 -19.99 -14.12
C TYR A 762 7.24 -19.73 -15.52
N ALA A 763 6.39 -19.40 -16.49
CA ALA A 763 6.80 -19.26 -17.89
C ALA A 763 7.85 -18.15 -18.06
N ARG A 764 7.73 -17.07 -17.29
CA ARG A 764 8.74 -15.99 -17.24
C ARG A 764 10.04 -16.45 -16.59
N MET A 765 9.99 -17.15 -15.46
CA MET A 765 11.20 -17.65 -14.78
C MET A 765 11.94 -18.73 -15.57
N ALA A 766 11.19 -19.59 -16.29
CA ALA A 766 11.72 -20.70 -17.05
C ALA A 766 12.08 -20.34 -18.51
N ASP A 767 11.76 -19.12 -18.96
CA ASP A 767 11.80 -18.69 -20.38
C ASP A 767 10.99 -19.63 -21.31
N ASP A 768 9.85 -20.14 -20.87
CA ASP A 768 8.95 -20.99 -21.68
C ASP A 768 8.04 -20.12 -22.57
N LYS A 769 8.55 -19.79 -23.75
CA LYS A 769 7.86 -18.93 -24.73
C LYS A 769 6.60 -19.56 -25.32
N GLU A 770 6.57 -20.89 -25.45
CA GLU A 770 5.41 -21.59 -26.00
C GLU A 770 4.25 -21.55 -25.01
N LEU A 771 4.53 -21.83 -23.73
CA LEU A 771 3.51 -21.69 -22.69
C LEU A 771 3.06 -20.24 -22.54
N MET A 772 3.99 -19.28 -22.55
CA MET A 772 3.65 -17.85 -22.46
C MET A 772 2.68 -17.42 -23.56
N ALA A 773 2.91 -17.84 -24.82
CA ALA A 773 2.01 -17.51 -25.92
C ALA A 773 0.60 -18.11 -25.77
N LEU A 774 0.49 -19.27 -25.12
CA LEU A 774 -0.79 -19.90 -24.80
C LEU A 774 -1.51 -19.18 -23.66
N LEU A 775 -0.76 -18.77 -22.64
CA LEU A 775 -1.25 -18.02 -21.49
C LEU A 775 -1.78 -16.64 -21.89
N GLU A 776 -1.07 -15.88 -22.73
CA GLU A 776 -1.54 -14.58 -23.23
C GLU A 776 -2.91 -14.72 -23.90
N LYS A 777 -3.09 -15.72 -24.80
CA LYS A 777 -4.38 -15.98 -25.45
C LYS A 777 -5.47 -16.35 -24.46
N SER A 778 -5.16 -17.23 -23.50
CA SER A 778 -6.11 -17.63 -22.46
C SER A 778 -6.51 -16.42 -21.63
N MET A 779 -5.57 -15.62 -21.15
CA MET A 779 -5.84 -14.43 -20.33
C MET A 779 -6.69 -13.40 -21.08
N ASP A 780 -6.41 -13.16 -22.37
CA ASP A 780 -7.23 -12.31 -23.23
C ASP A 780 -8.67 -12.84 -23.34
N THR A 781 -8.84 -14.14 -23.56
CA THR A 781 -10.17 -14.79 -23.57
C THR A 781 -10.89 -14.58 -22.25
N HIS A 782 -10.21 -14.78 -21.12
CA HIS A 782 -10.83 -14.63 -19.81
C HIS A 782 -11.22 -13.17 -19.56
N LEU A 783 -10.38 -12.20 -19.94
CA LEU A 783 -10.63 -10.77 -19.77
C LEU A 783 -11.94 -10.28 -20.41
N GLU A 784 -12.43 -10.97 -21.44
CA GLU A 784 -13.75 -10.72 -22.04
C GLU A 784 -14.92 -10.87 -21.04
N PHE A 785 -14.73 -11.62 -19.96
CA PHE A 785 -15.72 -11.81 -18.89
C PHE A 785 -15.61 -10.76 -17.79
N MET A 786 -14.62 -9.87 -17.81
CA MET A 786 -14.56 -8.76 -16.87
C MET A 786 -15.61 -7.69 -17.23
N LEU A 787 -16.46 -7.36 -16.26
CA LEU A 787 -17.47 -6.30 -16.37
C LEU A 787 -16.81 -4.91 -16.30
N PRO A 788 -17.46 -3.86 -16.83
CA PRO A 788 -16.85 -2.53 -16.88
C PRO A 788 -16.51 -1.91 -15.51
N ASP A 789 -17.10 -2.38 -14.42
CA ASP A 789 -16.78 -1.96 -13.04
C ASP A 789 -15.64 -2.77 -12.38
N GLY A 790 -15.01 -3.69 -13.12
CA GLY A 790 -13.89 -4.52 -12.63
C GLY A 790 -14.32 -5.84 -11.98
N ALA A 791 -15.60 -6.20 -12.02
CA ALA A 791 -16.10 -7.50 -11.55
C ALA A 791 -15.82 -8.63 -12.55
N TRP A 792 -15.71 -9.86 -12.06
CA TRP A 792 -15.59 -11.05 -12.91
C TRP A 792 -16.95 -11.72 -13.10
N ASP A 793 -17.39 -11.87 -14.35
CA ASP A 793 -18.62 -12.58 -14.69
C ASP A 793 -18.45 -14.11 -14.57
N ASN A 794 -18.46 -14.62 -13.34
CA ASN A 794 -18.41 -16.05 -13.02
C ASN A 794 -19.81 -16.66 -12.79
N SER A 795 -20.78 -16.22 -13.59
CA SER A 795 -22.17 -16.70 -13.58
C SER A 795 -22.34 -18.12 -14.16
N TRP A 796 -21.25 -18.76 -14.59
CA TRP A 796 -21.18 -20.10 -15.19
C TRP A 796 -19.93 -20.85 -14.72
N GLY A 797 -19.78 -22.12 -15.09
CA GLY A 797 -18.60 -22.92 -14.77
C GLY A 797 -18.77 -23.88 -13.59
N THR A 798 -17.90 -24.88 -13.50
CA THR A 798 -18.04 -26.00 -12.55
C THR A 798 -17.94 -25.63 -11.06
N ARG A 799 -17.36 -24.47 -10.70
CA ARG A 799 -17.23 -24.04 -9.29
C ARG A 799 -17.79 -22.65 -9.02
N SER A 800 -18.72 -22.17 -9.82
CA SER A 800 -19.40 -20.89 -9.58
C SER A 800 -20.14 -20.83 -8.24
N PHE A 801 -20.40 -21.96 -7.57
CA PHE A 801 -20.88 -22.00 -6.17
C PHE A 801 -19.92 -21.34 -5.14
N LYS A 802 -18.73 -20.91 -5.55
CA LYS A 802 -17.78 -20.12 -4.76
C LYS A 802 -17.51 -18.72 -5.31
N TRP A 803 -18.27 -18.28 -6.30
CA TRP A 803 -18.06 -16.96 -6.88
C TRP A 803 -18.48 -15.86 -5.91
N THR A 804 -17.74 -14.75 -5.95
CA THR A 804 -18.09 -13.45 -5.38
C THR A 804 -18.20 -12.47 -6.55
N TYR A 805 -18.80 -11.29 -6.34
CA TYR A 805 -18.94 -10.34 -7.44
C TYR A 805 -17.58 -9.82 -7.95
N TRP A 806 -16.63 -9.62 -7.05
CA TRP A 806 -15.31 -9.09 -7.37
C TRP A 806 -14.29 -10.17 -7.80
N GLY A 807 -14.60 -11.46 -7.65
CA GLY A 807 -13.62 -12.54 -7.83
C GLY A 807 -14.07 -13.86 -7.23
N GLY A 808 -13.14 -14.61 -6.62
CA GLY A 808 -13.42 -15.88 -5.97
C GLY A 808 -13.25 -15.89 -4.46
N ARG A 809 -14.06 -16.73 -3.80
CA ARG A 809 -14.08 -16.82 -2.35
C ARG A 809 -12.82 -17.43 -1.75
N THR A 810 -12.25 -18.44 -2.41
CA THR A 810 -11.11 -19.23 -1.92
C THR A 810 -9.94 -19.19 -2.89
N SER A 811 -9.81 -18.11 -3.63
CA SER A 811 -8.70 -17.83 -4.53
C SER A 811 -7.96 -16.59 -4.05
N ASP A 812 -6.71 -16.46 -4.47
CA ASP A 812 -5.82 -15.38 -4.06
C ASP A 812 -6.16 -14.08 -4.79
N GLY A 813 -6.19 -14.10 -6.12
CA GLY A 813 -6.46 -12.93 -6.94
C GLY A 813 -5.55 -12.89 -8.17
N PHE A 814 -5.99 -12.18 -9.23
CA PHE A 814 -5.33 -12.26 -10.53
C PHE A 814 -4.18 -11.28 -10.75
N MET A 815 -4.04 -10.27 -9.89
CA MET A 815 -3.23 -9.06 -10.16
C MET A 815 -1.78 -9.39 -10.49
N GLY A 816 -1.17 -10.31 -9.75
CA GLY A 816 0.25 -10.64 -9.91
C GLY A 816 0.63 -11.05 -11.34
N GLY A 817 0.04 -12.13 -11.86
CA GLY A 817 0.38 -12.64 -13.18
C GLY A 817 -0.09 -11.74 -14.33
N TYR A 818 -1.22 -11.06 -14.18
CA TYR A 818 -1.67 -10.07 -15.18
C TYR A 818 -0.74 -8.86 -15.22
N TYR A 819 -0.26 -8.39 -14.07
CA TYR A 819 0.66 -7.26 -14.01
C TYR A 819 2.03 -7.56 -14.63
N THR A 820 2.49 -8.81 -14.52
CA THR A 820 3.72 -9.28 -15.17
C THR A 820 3.75 -9.03 -16.68
N LEU A 821 2.57 -8.95 -17.31
CA LEU A 821 2.39 -8.76 -18.75
C LEU A 821 1.79 -7.38 -19.12
N ALA A 822 1.53 -6.52 -18.14
CA ALA A 822 0.82 -5.25 -18.35
C ALA A 822 1.60 -4.22 -19.19
N ASP A 823 2.91 -4.44 -19.39
CA ASP A 823 3.77 -3.65 -20.27
C ASP A 823 3.55 -3.95 -21.77
N ARG A 824 2.92 -5.08 -22.09
CA ARG A 824 2.52 -5.50 -23.43
C ARG A 824 1.00 -5.48 -23.62
N HIS A 825 0.28 -5.69 -22.52
CA HIS A 825 -1.18 -5.75 -22.45
C HIS A 825 -1.70 -4.66 -21.49
N PRO A 826 -1.74 -3.38 -21.91
CA PRO A 826 -2.20 -2.26 -21.07
C PRO A 826 -3.56 -2.48 -20.42
N GLU A 827 -4.44 -3.26 -21.06
CA GLU A 827 -5.76 -3.65 -20.56
C GLU A 827 -5.68 -4.45 -19.24
N TYR A 828 -4.59 -5.17 -18.99
CA TYR A 828 -4.40 -5.91 -17.76
C TYR A 828 -4.18 -4.97 -16.57
N ALA A 829 -3.44 -3.87 -16.75
CA ALA A 829 -3.30 -2.86 -15.70
C ALA A 829 -4.63 -2.14 -15.43
N GLU A 830 -5.41 -1.86 -16.47
CA GLU A 830 -6.75 -1.28 -16.30
C GLU A 830 -7.69 -2.24 -15.52
N ALA A 831 -7.65 -3.53 -15.85
CA ALA A 831 -8.41 -4.56 -15.15
C ALA A 831 -8.06 -4.61 -13.65
N ILE A 832 -6.76 -4.59 -13.34
CA ILE A 832 -6.26 -4.56 -11.96
C ILE A 832 -6.75 -3.31 -11.24
N HIS A 833 -6.62 -2.14 -11.86
CA HIS A 833 -7.05 -0.87 -11.27
C HIS A 833 -8.55 -0.86 -10.93
N ARG A 834 -9.42 -1.30 -11.87
CA ARG A 834 -10.86 -1.38 -11.62
C ARG A 834 -11.21 -2.42 -10.55
N ASN A 835 -10.53 -3.55 -10.54
CA ASN A 835 -10.76 -4.56 -9.52
C ASN A 835 -10.31 -4.10 -8.13
N ILE A 836 -9.16 -3.40 -7.99
CA ILE A 836 -8.74 -2.77 -6.72
C ILE A 836 -9.81 -1.79 -6.24
N THR A 837 -10.36 -0.96 -7.15
CA THR A 837 -11.46 -0.05 -6.82
C THR A 837 -12.68 -0.80 -6.30
N LEU A 838 -13.04 -1.91 -6.94
CA LEU A 838 -14.17 -2.75 -6.53
C LEU A 838 -13.92 -3.45 -5.18
N LEU A 839 -12.72 -3.99 -4.96
CA LEU A 839 -12.30 -4.58 -3.67
C LEU A 839 -12.36 -3.57 -2.53
N LYS A 840 -11.95 -2.33 -2.79
CA LYS A 840 -12.09 -1.21 -1.84
C LYS A 840 -13.56 -0.92 -1.55
N LYS A 841 -14.44 -0.91 -2.56
CA LYS A 841 -15.90 -0.75 -2.35
C LYS A 841 -16.52 -1.90 -1.56
N ALA A 842 -15.98 -3.11 -1.69
CA ALA A 842 -16.42 -4.30 -0.94
C ALA A 842 -15.73 -4.45 0.43
N THR A 843 -14.82 -3.55 0.79
CA THR A 843 -14.15 -3.53 2.10
C THR A 843 -14.93 -2.66 3.06
N HIS A 844 -15.34 -3.24 4.18
CA HIS A 844 -15.98 -2.51 5.27
C HIS A 844 -15.32 -2.89 6.59
N ASN A 845 -15.12 -1.89 7.45
CA ASN A 845 -14.42 -2.06 8.73
C ASN A 845 -13.05 -2.75 8.56
N GLY A 846 -12.35 -2.47 7.45
CA GLY A 846 -11.04 -3.01 7.12
C GLY A 846 -10.99 -4.49 6.70
N LEU A 847 -12.14 -5.14 6.48
CA LEU A 847 -12.21 -6.51 5.96
C LEU A 847 -12.94 -6.57 4.62
N LEU A 848 -12.46 -7.42 3.72
CA LEU A 848 -13.12 -7.70 2.44
C LEU A 848 -14.34 -8.61 2.66
N HIS A 849 -15.53 -8.11 2.33
CA HIS A 849 -16.75 -8.91 2.39
C HIS A 849 -16.90 -9.81 1.16
N GLY A 850 -17.60 -10.94 1.33
CA GLY A 850 -17.79 -11.95 0.27
C GLY A 850 -18.66 -11.50 -0.92
N GLY A 851 -19.11 -10.24 -0.96
CA GLY A 851 -19.93 -9.65 -2.02
C GLY A 851 -20.51 -8.31 -1.61
N MET A 852 -21.16 -7.62 -2.54
CA MET A 852 -21.51 -6.20 -2.41
C MET A 852 -22.58 -5.88 -1.35
N ASN A 853 -23.48 -6.81 -1.02
CA ASN A 853 -24.56 -6.56 -0.05
C ASN A 853 -24.39 -7.32 1.27
N TYR A 854 -23.23 -7.93 1.50
CA TYR A 854 -22.95 -8.64 2.76
C TYR A 854 -23.09 -7.71 3.97
N HIS A 855 -22.44 -6.54 3.93
CA HIS A 855 -22.50 -5.55 5.00
C HIS A 855 -23.93 -5.01 5.19
N ASP A 856 -24.60 -4.63 4.10
CA ASP A 856 -25.97 -4.10 4.13
C ASP A 856 -27.00 -5.09 4.70
N CYS A 857 -26.77 -6.39 4.48
CA CYS A 857 -27.63 -7.46 4.96
C CYS A 857 -27.13 -8.05 6.31
N GLY A 858 -26.22 -7.35 7.01
CA GLY A 858 -25.79 -7.65 8.38
C GLY A 858 -24.90 -8.89 8.53
N VAL A 859 -24.23 -9.31 7.45
CA VAL A 859 -23.41 -10.52 7.43
C VAL A 859 -21.94 -10.17 7.65
N GLU A 860 -21.39 -10.68 8.75
CA GLU A 860 -19.98 -10.54 9.13
C GLU A 860 -19.02 -11.02 8.03
N ALA A 861 -17.87 -10.34 7.91
CA ALA A 861 -16.84 -10.70 6.94
C ALA A 861 -16.07 -11.96 7.36
N CYS A 862 -15.86 -12.87 6.41
CA CYS A 862 -14.94 -13.98 6.59
C CYS A 862 -13.53 -13.50 6.20
N ILE A 863 -12.57 -13.52 7.14
CA ILE A 863 -11.20 -13.04 6.90
C ILE A 863 -10.45 -13.79 5.80
N HIS A 864 -10.95 -14.96 5.36
CA HIS A 864 -10.38 -15.72 4.24
C HIS A 864 -10.32 -14.88 2.97
N HIS A 865 -11.37 -14.10 2.68
CA HIS A 865 -11.37 -13.18 1.56
C HIS A 865 -10.20 -12.21 1.64
N THR A 866 -10.05 -11.57 2.81
CA THR A 866 -9.02 -10.57 3.07
C THR A 866 -7.60 -11.13 2.93
N PHE A 867 -7.26 -12.23 3.61
CA PHE A 867 -5.87 -12.72 3.56
C PHE A 867 -5.49 -13.33 2.21
N GLY A 868 -6.45 -13.94 1.48
CA GLY A 868 -6.21 -14.45 0.13
C GLY A 868 -5.87 -13.33 -0.84
N HIS A 869 -6.69 -12.26 -0.83
CA HIS A 869 -6.48 -11.09 -1.69
C HIS A 869 -5.29 -10.23 -1.26
N ALA A 870 -5.01 -10.17 0.04
CA ALA A 870 -3.82 -9.52 0.55
C ALA A 870 -2.54 -10.17 0.01
N LYS A 871 -2.50 -11.51 -0.12
CA LYS A 871 -1.39 -12.23 -0.73
C LYS A 871 -1.21 -11.83 -2.20
N ALA A 872 -2.28 -11.85 -3.00
CA ALA A 872 -2.20 -11.47 -4.41
C ALA A 872 -1.78 -10.01 -4.59
N LEU A 873 -2.30 -9.08 -3.77
CA LEU A 873 -1.87 -7.68 -3.77
C LEU A 873 -0.39 -7.56 -3.39
N ALA A 874 0.09 -8.24 -2.36
CA ALA A 874 1.51 -8.21 -1.99
C ALA A 874 2.42 -8.80 -3.09
N SER A 875 1.98 -9.87 -3.76
CA SER A 875 2.70 -10.45 -4.91
C SER A 875 2.80 -9.45 -6.06
N PHE A 876 1.70 -8.72 -6.33
CA PHE A 876 1.65 -7.64 -7.31
C PHE A 876 2.54 -6.44 -6.92
N LEU A 877 2.53 -6.04 -5.66
CA LEU A 877 3.29 -4.91 -5.14
C LEU A 877 4.80 -5.16 -5.10
N ASN A 878 5.22 -6.43 -5.02
CA ASN A 878 6.63 -6.82 -5.12
C ASN A 878 7.19 -6.82 -6.55
N GLN A 879 6.37 -6.51 -7.56
CA GLN A 879 6.83 -6.40 -8.95
C GLN A 879 7.27 -4.98 -9.31
N PRO A 880 8.18 -4.83 -10.29
CA PRO A 880 8.57 -3.52 -10.80
C PRO A 880 7.37 -2.70 -11.29
N VAL A 881 7.37 -1.39 -11.03
CA VAL A 881 6.28 -0.52 -11.48
C VAL A 881 6.27 -0.41 -13.01
N VAL A 882 5.12 -0.71 -13.61
CA VAL A 882 4.80 -0.37 -14.99
C VAL A 882 3.70 0.69 -15.05
N THR A 883 3.80 1.57 -16.03
CA THR A 883 2.80 2.62 -16.28
C THR A 883 2.32 2.55 -17.73
N PRO A 884 1.49 1.56 -18.10
CA PRO A 884 0.96 1.37 -19.45
C PRO A 884 -0.24 2.27 -19.72
N ALA A 885 -0.36 2.88 -20.90
CA ALA A 885 -1.39 3.91 -21.17
C ALA A 885 -2.81 3.43 -20.83
N PRO A 886 -3.72 4.29 -20.32
CA PRO A 886 -5.09 3.88 -20.06
C PRO A 886 -5.77 3.41 -21.36
N VAL A 887 -6.40 2.25 -21.31
CA VAL A 887 -7.13 1.66 -22.44
C VAL A 887 -8.48 1.13 -21.96
N PRO A 888 -9.53 1.13 -22.81
CA PRO A 888 -10.81 0.51 -22.46
C PRO A 888 -10.68 -1.01 -22.36
N LEU A 889 -11.38 -1.62 -21.40
CA LEU A 889 -11.53 -3.08 -21.31
C LEU A 889 -12.42 -3.61 -22.44
N PRO A 890 -12.34 -4.92 -22.77
CA PRO A 890 -13.13 -5.51 -23.86
C PRO A 890 -14.64 -5.21 -23.75
N ARG A 891 -15.21 -5.37 -22.54
CA ARG A 891 -16.64 -5.09 -22.28
C ARG A 891 -16.96 -3.61 -22.15
N ASP A 892 -16.04 -2.66 -22.31
CA ASP A 892 -16.44 -1.23 -22.32
C ASP A 892 -17.18 -0.86 -23.59
N LYS A 893 -16.85 -1.50 -24.70
CA LYS A 893 -17.37 -1.18 -26.03
C LYS A 893 -18.60 -2.03 -26.35
N ALA A 894 -19.58 -1.42 -27.02
CA ALA A 894 -20.68 -2.16 -27.64
C ALA A 894 -20.15 -2.92 -28.86
N TYR A 895 -20.41 -4.24 -28.93
CA TYR A 895 -20.00 -5.11 -30.03
C TYR A 895 -21.11 -6.07 -30.48
N GLY A 896 -22.32 -5.94 -29.95
CA GLY A 896 -23.44 -6.83 -30.23
C GLY A 896 -23.35 -8.12 -29.44
N ALA A 897 -23.27 -9.29 -30.10
CA ALA A 897 -23.15 -10.59 -29.43
C ALA A 897 -21.92 -11.36 -29.91
N LYS A 898 -21.18 -11.94 -28.97
CA LYS A 898 -19.98 -12.77 -29.19
C LYS A 898 -20.22 -14.17 -28.61
N ARG A 899 -20.00 -15.21 -29.41
CA ARG A 899 -20.11 -16.62 -29.00
C ARG A 899 -18.75 -17.17 -28.59
N PHE A 900 -18.72 -17.97 -27.53
CA PHE A 900 -17.59 -18.80 -27.10
C PHE A 900 -17.99 -20.26 -27.30
N GLU A 901 -17.36 -20.94 -28.25
CA GLU A 901 -17.76 -22.26 -28.72
C GLU A 901 -17.47 -23.36 -27.69
N ASP A 902 -16.32 -23.33 -27.04
CA ASP A 902 -15.85 -24.37 -26.12
C ASP A 902 -16.67 -24.47 -24.83
N ILE A 903 -17.45 -23.43 -24.51
CA ILE A 903 -18.35 -23.35 -23.34
C ILE A 903 -19.81 -23.11 -23.73
N ASN A 904 -20.10 -23.06 -25.04
CA ASN A 904 -21.42 -22.79 -25.62
C ASN A 904 -22.15 -21.58 -24.96
N THR A 905 -21.45 -20.46 -24.81
CA THR A 905 -21.95 -19.26 -24.11
C THR A 905 -21.83 -18.02 -24.97
N TRP A 906 -22.73 -17.05 -24.79
CA TRP A 906 -22.71 -15.78 -25.50
C TRP A 906 -22.59 -14.61 -24.54
N LEU A 907 -21.69 -13.68 -24.87
CA LEU A 907 -21.61 -12.36 -24.26
C LEU A 907 -22.30 -11.34 -25.17
N VAL A 908 -23.19 -10.55 -24.60
CA VAL A 908 -23.86 -9.43 -25.26
C VAL A 908 -23.31 -8.12 -24.71
N SER A 909 -23.01 -7.18 -25.60
CA SER A 909 -22.62 -5.81 -25.31
C SER A 909 -23.33 -4.87 -26.30
N GLU A 910 -24.49 -4.35 -25.88
CA GLU A 910 -25.39 -3.54 -26.72
C GLU A 910 -25.75 -2.25 -25.99
N GLY A 911 -25.40 -1.09 -26.56
CA GLY A 911 -25.55 0.20 -25.88
C GLY A 911 -24.88 0.20 -24.50
N GLU A 912 -25.67 0.49 -23.47
CA GLU A 912 -25.23 0.52 -22.06
C GLU A 912 -25.36 -0.86 -21.36
N TRP A 913 -25.90 -1.88 -22.05
CA TRP A 913 -26.18 -3.20 -21.48
C TRP A 913 -25.07 -4.21 -21.75
N ARG A 914 -24.75 -5.01 -20.73
CA ARG A 914 -23.86 -6.17 -20.79
C ARG A 914 -24.63 -7.39 -20.29
N ALA A 915 -24.59 -8.49 -21.03
CA ALA A 915 -25.30 -9.70 -20.66
C ALA A 915 -24.54 -10.97 -21.01
N THR A 916 -24.90 -12.06 -20.34
CA THR A 916 -24.35 -13.40 -20.58
C THR A 916 -25.48 -14.41 -20.66
N VAL A 917 -25.62 -15.05 -21.82
CA VAL A 917 -26.58 -16.14 -22.05
C VAL A 917 -25.77 -17.43 -22.11
N THR A 918 -25.92 -18.29 -21.10
CA THR A 918 -25.08 -19.48 -20.92
C THR A 918 -25.75 -20.74 -21.45
N GLY A 919 -25.02 -21.49 -22.27
CA GLY A 919 -25.35 -22.86 -22.67
C GLY A 919 -24.37 -23.89 -22.09
N PHE A 920 -23.56 -23.47 -21.12
CA PHE A 920 -22.63 -24.32 -20.40
C PHE A 920 -23.39 -25.37 -19.59
N ASP A 921 -23.08 -26.64 -19.83
CA ASP A 921 -23.80 -27.82 -19.30
C ASP A 921 -22.85 -28.83 -18.63
N SER A 922 -21.61 -28.44 -18.34
CA SER A 922 -20.65 -29.31 -17.67
C SER A 922 -20.82 -29.22 -16.16
N GLU A 923 -21.47 -30.23 -15.58
CA GLU A 923 -21.60 -30.36 -14.13
C GLU A 923 -20.25 -30.56 -13.43
N TYR A 924 -20.19 -30.17 -12.16
CA TYR A 924 -19.11 -30.54 -11.25
C TYR A 924 -19.37 -31.92 -10.62
N LYS A 925 -18.73 -32.23 -9.50
CA LYS A 925 -19.02 -33.45 -8.72
C LYS A 925 -20.43 -33.46 -8.11
N VAL A 926 -21.06 -32.29 -7.96
CA VAL A 926 -22.42 -32.13 -7.42
C VAL A 926 -23.27 -31.35 -8.42
N LYS A 927 -24.52 -31.79 -8.57
CA LYS A 927 -25.51 -31.19 -9.47
C LYS A 927 -26.03 -29.85 -8.95
N GLY A 928 -26.57 -29.02 -9.86
CA GLY A 928 -27.22 -27.75 -9.52
C GLY A 928 -26.27 -26.67 -8.98
N THR A 929 -24.98 -26.76 -9.29
CA THR A 929 -23.94 -25.83 -8.82
C THR A 929 -23.89 -24.51 -9.60
N HIS A 930 -24.49 -24.46 -10.78
CA HIS A 930 -24.61 -23.32 -11.67
C HIS A 930 -25.86 -23.49 -12.54
N PRO A 931 -26.44 -22.40 -13.09
CA PRO A 931 -27.57 -22.53 -13.99
C PRO A 931 -27.16 -23.05 -15.36
N MET A 932 -28.02 -23.89 -15.92
CA MET A 932 -27.96 -24.46 -17.26
C MET A 932 -29.21 -24.03 -18.03
N GLY A 933 -29.44 -24.64 -19.18
CA GLY A 933 -30.68 -24.46 -19.93
C GLY A 933 -30.89 -23.09 -20.57
N GLY A 934 -29.82 -22.48 -21.09
CA GLY A 934 -29.91 -21.29 -21.94
C GLY A 934 -30.24 -19.99 -21.20
N VAL A 935 -29.96 -19.92 -19.91
CA VAL A 935 -30.37 -18.82 -19.01
C VAL A 935 -29.62 -17.53 -19.27
N LEU A 936 -30.31 -16.39 -19.10
CA LEU A 936 -29.70 -15.06 -18.90
C LEU A 936 -29.00 -15.01 -17.54
N SER A 937 -27.77 -15.50 -17.50
CA SER A 937 -26.96 -15.70 -16.29
C SER A 937 -26.33 -14.42 -15.72
N MET A 938 -26.12 -13.40 -16.54
CA MET A 938 -25.69 -12.07 -16.11
C MET A 938 -26.43 -11.01 -16.91
N LEU A 939 -26.93 -9.97 -16.23
CA LEU A 939 -27.41 -8.74 -16.86
C LEU A 939 -26.88 -7.55 -16.05
N TRP A 940 -26.19 -6.64 -16.72
CA TRP A 940 -25.51 -5.50 -16.12
C TRP A 940 -25.70 -4.26 -16.99
N ASN A 941 -25.78 -3.08 -16.38
CA ASN A 941 -25.94 -1.80 -17.09
C ASN A 941 -24.93 -0.77 -16.60
N LYS A 942 -24.39 0.03 -17.53
CA LYS A 942 -23.33 1.00 -17.25
C LYS A 942 -23.66 2.05 -16.20
N GLN A 943 -24.93 2.43 -16.06
CA GLN A 943 -25.35 3.45 -15.12
C GLN A 943 -25.66 2.88 -13.74
N ILE A 944 -26.29 1.70 -13.68
CA ILE A 944 -26.88 1.17 -12.45
C ILE A 944 -26.22 -0.12 -11.94
N GLY A 945 -25.22 -0.65 -12.66
CA GLY A 945 -24.51 -1.87 -12.31
C GLY A 945 -25.33 -3.14 -12.58
N PRO A 946 -25.15 -4.21 -11.77
CA PRO A 946 -25.77 -5.51 -12.00
C PRO A 946 -27.28 -5.48 -11.73
N VAL A 947 -28.04 -6.14 -12.61
CA VAL A 947 -29.51 -6.30 -12.54
C VAL A 947 -29.87 -7.75 -12.23
N PHE A 948 -29.26 -8.71 -12.92
CA PHE A 948 -29.38 -10.15 -12.68
C PHE A 948 -27.99 -10.78 -12.58
N ALA A 949 -27.83 -11.74 -11.66
CA ALA A 949 -26.61 -12.50 -11.50
C ALA A 949 -26.95 -13.93 -11.07
N ALA A 950 -26.49 -14.89 -11.85
CA ALA A 950 -26.74 -16.30 -11.63
C ALA A 950 -26.24 -16.80 -10.27
N THR A 951 -26.97 -17.70 -9.64
CA THR A 951 -26.46 -18.39 -8.45
C THR A 951 -26.61 -19.89 -8.63
N MET A 952 -26.26 -20.66 -7.59
CA MET A 952 -26.66 -22.06 -7.53
C MET A 952 -28.17 -22.21 -7.77
N ASN A 953 -28.58 -23.27 -8.46
CA ASN A 953 -30.00 -23.57 -8.74
C ASN A 953 -30.76 -23.78 -7.42
N LEU A 954 -30.11 -24.45 -6.49
CA LEU A 954 -30.51 -24.54 -5.09
C LEU A 954 -29.28 -24.29 -4.22
N TYR A 955 -29.33 -23.25 -3.39
CA TYR A 955 -28.19 -22.94 -2.51
C TYR A 955 -27.97 -24.06 -1.49
N THR A 956 -26.78 -24.66 -1.54
CA THR A 956 -26.35 -25.73 -0.64
C THR A 956 -24.88 -25.54 -0.26
N LEU A 957 -24.51 -25.89 0.96
CA LEU A 957 -23.12 -25.84 1.41
C LEU A 957 -22.35 -27.05 0.87
N ILE A 958 -21.86 -26.95 -0.37
CA ILE A 958 -21.09 -28.02 -1.04
C ILE A 958 -19.75 -28.27 -0.35
N GLU A 959 -19.06 -27.18 0.02
CA GLU A 959 -17.78 -27.21 0.73
C GLU A 959 -17.88 -26.30 1.95
N ALA A 960 -18.60 -26.74 2.98
CA ALA A 960 -18.94 -25.94 4.16
C ALA A 960 -17.76 -25.16 4.80
N PRO A 961 -16.52 -25.70 4.90
CA PRO A 961 -15.38 -24.94 5.43
C PRO A 961 -14.96 -23.75 4.56
N ASN A 962 -15.30 -23.80 3.27
CA ASN A 962 -14.91 -22.88 2.21
C ASN A 962 -16.11 -22.06 1.69
N MET A 963 -17.24 -22.08 2.40
CA MET A 963 -18.48 -21.35 2.10
C MET A 963 -18.99 -20.70 3.39
N GLN A 964 -19.67 -19.55 3.32
CA GLN A 964 -20.32 -18.98 4.50
C GLN A 964 -21.70 -19.60 4.69
N ALA A 965 -22.04 -19.84 5.96
CA ALA A 965 -23.36 -20.28 6.33
C ALA A 965 -24.41 -19.23 5.95
N TYR A 966 -25.60 -19.72 5.61
CA TYR A 966 -26.78 -18.92 5.35
C TYR A 966 -27.73 -19.00 6.53
N THR A 967 -27.99 -17.87 7.18
CA THR A 967 -28.76 -17.82 8.44
C THR A 967 -30.15 -17.24 8.27
N GLN A 968 -30.46 -16.67 7.10
CA GLN A 968 -31.75 -16.05 6.82
C GLN A 968 -32.83 -17.11 6.51
N PRO A 969 -34.12 -16.79 6.74
CA PRO A 969 -35.22 -17.75 6.59
C PRO A 969 -35.59 -18.04 5.13
N HIS A 970 -35.59 -17.05 4.24
CA HIS A 970 -35.97 -17.24 2.84
C HIS A 970 -34.75 -17.57 1.98
N ARG A 971 -34.89 -18.41 0.96
CA ARG A 971 -33.79 -18.80 0.05
C ARG A 971 -34.31 -18.90 -1.37
N MET A 972 -33.53 -18.43 -2.33
CA MET A 972 -33.83 -18.60 -3.75
C MET A 972 -32.56 -18.62 -4.60
N SER A 973 -32.69 -19.16 -5.82
CA SER A 973 -31.72 -18.87 -6.88
C SER A 973 -31.86 -17.42 -7.35
N GLY A 974 -30.74 -16.73 -7.57
CA GLY A 974 -30.68 -15.39 -8.18
C GLY A 974 -30.75 -15.41 -9.71
N SER A 975 -30.87 -16.59 -10.32
CA SER A 975 -31.03 -16.73 -11.77
C SER A 975 -32.49 -16.51 -12.20
N PRO A 976 -32.75 -15.67 -13.24
CA PRO A 976 -34.05 -15.62 -13.91
C PRO A 976 -34.46 -16.99 -14.44
N ARG A 977 -35.68 -17.44 -14.12
CA ARG A 977 -36.10 -18.81 -14.42
C ARG A 977 -37.59 -18.98 -14.55
N ILE A 978 -37.99 -19.99 -15.30
CA ILE A 978 -39.35 -20.53 -15.26
C ILE A 978 -39.34 -21.69 -14.28
N GLU A 979 -40.33 -21.75 -13.40
CA GLU A 979 -40.40 -22.78 -12.38
C GLU A 979 -41.82 -23.30 -12.14
N LEU A 980 -41.89 -24.57 -11.76
CA LEU A 980 -43.06 -25.24 -11.20
C LEU A 980 -42.67 -25.83 -9.85
N ILE A 981 -43.46 -25.53 -8.82
CA ILE A 981 -43.32 -26.19 -7.52
C ILE A 981 -44.41 -27.25 -7.39
N GLU A 982 -44.01 -28.52 -7.37
CA GLU A 982 -44.93 -29.65 -7.20
C GLU A 982 -44.44 -30.52 -6.03
N ASN A 983 -45.30 -30.71 -5.02
CA ASN A 983 -44.99 -31.48 -3.81
C ASN A 983 -43.66 -31.06 -3.13
N GLY A 984 -43.34 -29.76 -3.18
CA GLY A 984 -42.10 -29.20 -2.63
C GLY A 984 -40.84 -29.42 -3.48
N THR A 985 -40.95 -30.07 -4.64
CA THR A 985 -39.86 -30.19 -5.62
C THR A 985 -39.97 -29.08 -6.66
N MET A 986 -38.85 -28.40 -6.92
CA MET A 986 -38.75 -27.40 -7.98
C MET A 986 -38.36 -28.08 -9.30
N TYR A 987 -39.17 -27.86 -10.32
CA TYR A 987 -38.86 -28.19 -11.71
C TYR A 987 -38.62 -26.89 -12.45
N SER A 988 -37.44 -26.73 -13.05
CA SER A 988 -37.03 -25.47 -13.67
C SER A 988 -36.20 -25.70 -14.94
N ASN A 989 -36.11 -24.67 -15.77
CA ASN A 989 -35.19 -24.66 -16.91
C ASN A 989 -33.72 -24.58 -16.47
N LEU A 990 -33.43 -24.19 -15.22
CA LEU A 990 -32.05 -24.06 -14.71
C LEU A 990 -31.26 -25.37 -14.68
N ASP A 991 -31.93 -26.51 -14.69
CA ASP A 991 -31.28 -27.82 -14.65
C ASP A 991 -31.29 -28.53 -16.02
N ASP A 992 -31.96 -28.00 -17.05
CA ASP A 992 -32.17 -28.75 -18.30
C ASP A 992 -30.87 -28.92 -19.13
N LEU A 993 -30.46 -30.17 -19.34
CA LEU A 993 -29.34 -30.56 -20.20
C LEU A 993 -29.78 -30.78 -21.68
N ASP A 994 -31.08 -30.75 -21.98
CA ASP A 994 -31.70 -30.93 -23.30
C ASP A 994 -32.15 -29.60 -23.93
N THR A 995 -31.48 -28.50 -23.62
CA THR A 995 -31.84 -27.18 -24.12
C THR A 995 -31.20 -26.86 -25.47
N LYS A 996 -31.96 -26.20 -26.34
CA LYS A 996 -31.47 -25.63 -27.60
C LYS A 996 -31.48 -24.11 -27.55
N ILE A 997 -30.35 -23.50 -27.92
CA ILE A 997 -30.17 -22.04 -27.97
C ILE A 997 -30.00 -21.64 -29.44
N THR A 998 -30.85 -20.73 -29.93
CA THR A 998 -30.76 -20.19 -31.29
C THR A 998 -30.57 -18.67 -31.22
N TYR A 999 -29.43 -18.18 -31.68
CA TYR A 999 -29.16 -16.74 -31.80
C TYR A 999 -29.52 -16.23 -33.19
N GLN A 1000 -30.21 -15.09 -33.24
CA GLN A 1000 -30.49 -14.35 -34.47
C GLN A 1000 -30.30 -12.86 -34.26
N LYS A 1001 -29.67 -12.19 -35.23
CA LYS A 1001 -29.64 -10.72 -35.30
C LYS A 1001 -30.71 -10.23 -36.27
N LYS A 1002 -31.63 -9.38 -35.80
CA LYS A 1002 -32.70 -8.75 -36.59
C LYS A 1002 -32.55 -7.23 -36.51
N GLY A 1003 -31.92 -6.63 -37.54
CA GLY A 1003 -31.56 -5.21 -37.51
C GLY A 1003 -30.59 -4.91 -36.35
N ASN A 1004 -30.96 -3.97 -35.47
CA ASN A 1004 -30.22 -3.65 -34.25
C ASN A 1004 -30.68 -4.47 -33.02
N THR A 1005 -31.53 -5.48 -33.23
CA THR A 1005 -32.00 -6.35 -32.15
C THR A 1005 -31.22 -7.66 -32.15
N HIS A 1006 -30.77 -8.07 -30.97
CA HIS A 1006 -30.18 -9.39 -30.73
C HIS A 1006 -31.19 -10.28 -30.01
N GLN A 1007 -31.61 -11.37 -30.64
CA GLN A 1007 -32.61 -12.28 -30.11
C GLN A 1007 -32.00 -13.66 -29.86
N PHE A 1008 -32.20 -14.19 -28.66
CA PHE A 1008 -31.87 -15.55 -28.26
C PHE A 1008 -33.15 -16.31 -27.99
N HIS A 1009 -33.46 -17.26 -28.85
CA HIS A 1009 -34.60 -18.15 -28.72
C HIS A 1009 -34.16 -19.46 -28.08
N ILE A 1010 -34.68 -19.75 -26.90
CA ILE A 1010 -34.36 -20.88 -26.06
C ILE A 1010 -35.53 -21.87 -26.08
N VAL A 1011 -35.25 -23.12 -26.41
CA VAL A 1011 -36.23 -24.21 -26.35
C VAL A 1011 -35.77 -25.17 -25.26
N THR A 1012 -36.54 -25.27 -24.18
CA THR A 1012 -36.15 -25.97 -22.95
C THR A 1012 -37.33 -26.68 -22.30
N HIS A 1013 -37.07 -27.42 -21.23
CA HIS A 1013 -38.07 -28.11 -20.42
C HIS A 1013 -37.94 -27.74 -18.94
N LEU A 1014 -38.92 -28.13 -18.14
CA LEU A 1014 -38.85 -28.02 -16.68
C LEU A 1014 -38.49 -29.38 -16.09
N VAL A 1015 -37.28 -29.48 -15.56
CA VAL A 1015 -36.77 -30.69 -14.92
C VAL A 1015 -36.28 -30.38 -13.50
N ASP A 1016 -36.21 -31.38 -12.66
CA ASP A 1016 -35.51 -31.29 -11.38
C ASP A 1016 -33.99 -31.49 -11.55
N SER A 1017 -33.23 -31.31 -10.47
CA SER A 1017 -31.78 -31.58 -10.45
C SER A 1017 -31.38 -33.01 -10.86
N LYS A 1018 -32.32 -33.97 -10.91
CA LYS A 1018 -32.08 -35.35 -11.35
C LYS A 1018 -32.49 -35.59 -12.81
N GLN A 1019 -32.78 -34.52 -13.57
CA GLN A 1019 -33.27 -34.58 -14.94
C GLN A 1019 -34.62 -35.30 -15.06
N GLN A 1020 -35.45 -35.25 -14.01
CA GLN A 1020 -36.79 -35.83 -14.02
C GLN A 1020 -37.83 -34.73 -14.32
N PHE A 1021 -38.83 -35.08 -15.13
CA PHE A 1021 -39.97 -34.21 -15.43
C PHE A 1021 -40.99 -34.24 -14.30
N SER A 1022 -41.82 -33.20 -14.21
CA SER A 1022 -42.97 -33.15 -13.30
C SER A 1022 -44.08 -34.11 -13.71
N SER A 1023 -45.16 -34.18 -12.93
CA SER A 1023 -46.36 -34.96 -13.29
C SER A 1023 -46.99 -34.55 -14.63
N VAL A 1024 -46.66 -33.36 -15.14
CA VAL A 1024 -47.16 -32.80 -16.40
C VAL A 1024 -46.42 -33.37 -17.63
N GLY A 1025 -45.24 -33.98 -17.44
CA GLY A 1025 -44.48 -34.66 -18.50
C GLY A 1025 -43.49 -33.77 -19.25
N LYS A 1026 -43.03 -34.24 -20.43
CA LYS A 1026 -42.02 -33.57 -21.27
C LYS A 1026 -42.65 -32.49 -22.15
N GLU A 1027 -43.12 -31.44 -21.51
CA GLU A 1027 -43.65 -30.25 -22.18
C GLU A 1027 -42.54 -29.25 -22.50
N VAL A 1028 -42.62 -28.63 -23.67
CA VAL A 1028 -41.63 -27.66 -24.15
C VAL A 1028 -42.03 -26.27 -23.70
N VAL A 1029 -41.06 -25.51 -23.19
CA VAL A 1029 -41.18 -24.09 -22.87
C VAL A 1029 -40.20 -23.31 -23.76
N GLU A 1030 -40.69 -22.21 -24.31
CA GLU A 1030 -39.89 -21.32 -25.16
C GLU A 1030 -39.60 -20.01 -24.43
N ILE A 1031 -38.37 -19.53 -24.48
CA ILE A 1031 -37.94 -18.25 -23.88
C ILE A 1031 -37.20 -17.44 -24.93
N ASP A 1032 -37.59 -16.19 -25.14
CA ASP A 1032 -36.91 -15.23 -25.99
C ASP A 1032 -36.28 -14.12 -25.15
N TYR A 1033 -34.96 -14.05 -25.16
CA TYR A 1033 -34.22 -12.90 -24.65
C TYR A 1033 -33.89 -11.94 -25.78
N ILE A 1034 -34.35 -10.70 -25.67
CA ILE A 1034 -34.29 -9.69 -26.72
C ILE A 1034 -33.47 -8.51 -26.19
N PHE A 1035 -32.33 -8.23 -26.82
CA PHE A 1035 -31.45 -7.12 -26.43
C PHE A 1035 -31.50 -6.02 -27.48
N GLN A 1036 -31.80 -4.81 -27.03
CA GLN A 1036 -31.77 -3.57 -27.80
C GLN A 1036 -31.01 -2.50 -27.00
N GLU A 1037 -30.57 -1.45 -27.68
CA GLU A 1037 -29.74 -0.37 -27.09
C GLU A 1037 -30.32 0.21 -25.78
N LYS A 1038 -31.65 0.33 -25.67
CA LYS A 1038 -32.34 0.99 -24.54
C LYS A 1038 -33.26 0.07 -23.73
N GLU A 1039 -33.43 -1.17 -24.17
CA GLU A 1039 -34.48 -2.05 -23.64
C GLU A 1039 -34.08 -3.52 -23.76
N ILE A 1040 -34.35 -4.27 -22.69
CA ILE A 1040 -34.23 -5.72 -22.67
C ILE A 1040 -35.63 -6.33 -22.58
N GLY A 1041 -35.96 -7.19 -23.53
CA GLY A 1041 -37.20 -7.96 -23.57
C GLY A 1041 -36.99 -9.39 -23.07
N ILE A 1042 -37.93 -9.92 -22.29
CA ILE A 1042 -38.02 -11.35 -21.97
C ILE A 1042 -39.43 -11.81 -22.30
N HIS A 1043 -39.57 -12.70 -23.29
CA HIS A 1043 -40.85 -13.30 -23.63
C HIS A 1043 -40.81 -14.81 -23.38
N CYS A 1044 -41.89 -15.36 -22.82
CA CYS A 1044 -41.99 -16.80 -22.58
C CYS A 1044 -43.30 -17.34 -23.12
N SER A 1045 -43.25 -18.46 -23.84
CA SER A 1045 -44.44 -19.21 -24.28
C SER A 1045 -44.54 -20.52 -23.51
N ILE A 1046 -45.62 -20.69 -22.75
CA ILE A 1046 -45.86 -21.78 -21.81
C ILE A 1046 -47.09 -22.58 -22.26
N PRO A 1047 -46.98 -23.91 -22.46
CA PRO A 1047 -48.09 -24.74 -22.90
C PRO A 1047 -49.21 -24.82 -21.84
N GLU A 1048 -50.43 -25.07 -22.31
CA GLU A 1048 -51.63 -25.05 -21.46
C GLU A 1048 -51.55 -26.00 -20.25
N SER A 1049 -50.95 -27.18 -20.44
CA SER A 1049 -50.74 -28.20 -19.40
C SER A 1049 -49.90 -27.67 -18.24
N LEU A 1050 -48.76 -27.04 -18.54
CA LEU A 1050 -47.88 -26.40 -17.56
C LEU A 1050 -48.51 -25.15 -16.92
N ARG A 1051 -49.25 -24.35 -17.70
CA ARG A 1051 -49.98 -23.19 -17.19
C ARG A 1051 -51.02 -23.58 -16.14
N LYS A 1052 -51.80 -24.65 -16.39
CA LYS A 1052 -52.78 -25.17 -15.43
C LYS A 1052 -52.15 -25.74 -14.15
N ALA A 1053 -50.91 -26.21 -14.25
CA ALA A 1053 -50.12 -26.66 -13.11
C ALA A 1053 -49.54 -25.51 -12.26
N GLY A 1054 -49.68 -24.25 -12.68
CA GLY A 1054 -49.22 -23.09 -11.92
C GLY A 1054 -47.76 -22.70 -12.18
N VAL A 1055 -47.25 -22.95 -13.38
CA VAL A 1055 -45.93 -22.45 -13.81
C VAL A 1055 -45.87 -20.92 -13.74
N GLN A 1056 -44.71 -20.40 -13.33
CA GLN A 1056 -44.45 -18.97 -13.22
C GLN A 1056 -43.04 -18.59 -13.72
N LEU A 1057 -42.86 -17.32 -14.11
CA LEU A 1057 -41.55 -16.72 -14.36
C LEU A 1057 -41.09 -15.98 -13.10
N THR A 1058 -39.90 -16.31 -12.61
CA THR A 1058 -39.28 -15.67 -11.45
C THR A 1058 -38.07 -14.85 -11.88
N LEU A 1059 -38.07 -13.55 -11.56
CA LEU A 1059 -37.05 -12.55 -11.91
C LEU A 1059 -36.44 -11.95 -10.63
N PRO A 1060 -35.27 -12.44 -10.19
CA PRO A 1060 -34.61 -11.95 -8.97
C PRO A 1060 -33.85 -10.66 -9.27
N ILE A 1061 -34.47 -9.49 -9.07
CA ILE A 1061 -33.81 -8.20 -9.34
C ILE A 1061 -32.81 -7.90 -8.22
N ILE A 1062 -31.54 -7.67 -8.55
CA ILE A 1062 -30.52 -7.26 -7.58
C ILE A 1062 -30.88 -5.88 -7.04
N ALA A 1063 -31.13 -5.79 -5.73
CA ALA A 1063 -31.33 -4.53 -5.04
C ALA A 1063 -30.91 -4.62 -3.58
N ALA A 1064 -30.10 -3.66 -3.13
CA ALA A 1064 -29.72 -3.58 -1.73
C ALA A 1064 -30.93 -3.15 -0.86
N PRO A 1065 -30.97 -3.48 0.44
CA PRO A 1065 -32.06 -3.07 1.34
C PRO A 1065 -32.30 -1.54 1.39
N GLN A 1066 -31.26 -0.74 1.17
CA GLN A 1066 -31.33 0.73 1.16
C GLN A 1066 -31.84 1.31 -0.18
N GLU A 1067 -31.83 0.53 -1.26
CA GLU A 1067 -32.32 0.98 -2.56
C GLU A 1067 -33.85 0.93 -2.57
N LYS A 1068 -34.49 2.10 -2.68
CA LYS A 1068 -35.95 2.21 -2.60
C LYS A 1068 -36.63 1.67 -3.85
N GLU A 1069 -37.70 0.92 -3.65
CA GLU A 1069 -38.53 0.36 -4.69
C GLU A 1069 -39.96 0.92 -4.70
N ARG A 1070 -40.60 0.89 -5.88
CA ARG A 1070 -42.03 1.07 -6.04
C ARG A 1070 -42.57 -0.08 -6.89
N ILE A 1071 -43.49 -0.84 -6.31
CA ILE A 1071 -44.05 -2.03 -6.92
C ILE A 1071 -45.54 -1.80 -7.17
N THR A 1072 -45.99 -2.11 -8.37
CA THR A 1072 -47.41 -2.11 -8.77
C THR A 1072 -47.75 -3.48 -9.36
N GLU A 1073 -49.02 -3.69 -9.70
CA GLU A 1073 -49.47 -4.92 -10.37
C GLU A 1073 -48.76 -5.19 -11.70
N HIS A 1074 -48.21 -4.16 -12.36
CA HIS A 1074 -47.64 -4.26 -13.71
C HIS A 1074 -46.23 -3.67 -13.86
N SER A 1075 -45.66 -3.15 -12.77
CA SER A 1075 -44.33 -2.55 -12.81
C SER A 1075 -43.54 -2.70 -11.51
N VAL A 1076 -42.22 -2.86 -11.64
CA VAL A 1076 -41.25 -2.71 -10.54
C VAL A 1076 -40.28 -1.62 -10.92
N GLN A 1077 -40.17 -0.61 -10.05
CA GLN A 1077 -39.19 0.46 -10.14
C GLN A 1077 -38.21 0.35 -8.98
N VAL A 1078 -36.90 0.42 -9.24
CA VAL A 1078 -35.85 0.45 -8.21
C VAL A 1078 -34.95 1.67 -8.42
N ASN A 1079 -34.81 2.50 -7.39
CA ASN A 1079 -33.92 3.65 -7.40
C ASN A 1079 -32.52 3.21 -6.95
N LYS A 1080 -31.57 3.22 -7.89
CA LYS A 1080 -30.17 2.84 -7.68
C LYS A 1080 -29.30 4.08 -7.63
N GLU A 1081 -28.07 3.94 -7.14
CA GLU A 1081 -27.11 5.05 -6.96
C GLU A 1081 -26.90 5.88 -8.25
N GLY A 1082 -26.83 5.21 -9.42
CA GLY A 1082 -26.57 5.86 -10.71
C GLY A 1082 -27.79 6.05 -11.62
N GLY A 1083 -29.01 5.73 -11.18
CA GLY A 1083 -30.20 5.85 -12.01
C GLY A 1083 -31.38 5.00 -11.53
N VAL A 1084 -32.42 4.90 -12.37
CA VAL A 1084 -33.64 4.15 -12.05
C VAL A 1084 -33.77 2.94 -12.96
N LEU A 1085 -33.97 1.77 -12.37
CA LEU A 1085 -34.35 0.54 -13.08
C LEU A 1085 -35.88 0.45 -13.17
N LEU A 1086 -36.40 0.19 -14.36
CA LEU A 1086 -37.82 -0.01 -14.62
C LEU A 1086 -38.03 -1.38 -15.26
N LEU A 1087 -38.81 -2.23 -14.62
CA LEU A 1087 -39.32 -3.48 -15.16
C LEU A 1087 -40.83 -3.35 -15.32
N ASN A 1088 -41.35 -3.60 -16.52
CA ASN A 1088 -42.79 -3.56 -16.81
C ASN A 1088 -43.26 -4.89 -17.40
N SER A 1089 -44.49 -5.28 -17.08
CA SER A 1089 -45.16 -6.42 -17.68
C SER A 1089 -46.64 -6.12 -17.88
N PRO A 1090 -47.25 -6.51 -19.02
CA PRO A 1090 -48.70 -6.49 -19.16
C PRO A 1090 -49.38 -7.59 -18.32
N GLN A 1091 -48.63 -8.56 -17.79
CA GLN A 1091 -49.12 -9.57 -16.85
C GLN A 1091 -49.04 -9.07 -15.41
N THR A 1092 -49.76 -9.75 -14.52
CA THR A 1092 -49.75 -9.47 -13.08
C THR A 1092 -48.42 -9.89 -12.46
N LEU A 1093 -47.81 -8.96 -11.73
CA LEU A 1093 -46.60 -9.14 -10.94
C LEU A 1093 -46.93 -9.35 -9.46
N THR A 1094 -46.25 -10.28 -8.81
CA THR A 1094 -46.25 -10.44 -7.35
C THR A 1094 -44.82 -10.53 -6.83
N ILE A 1095 -44.64 -10.42 -5.51
CA ILE A 1095 -43.33 -10.57 -4.86
C ILE A 1095 -43.37 -11.83 -4.00
N ALA A 1096 -42.38 -12.71 -4.20
CA ALA A 1096 -42.23 -13.88 -3.35
C ALA A 1096 -41.92 -13.47 -1.88
N PRO A 1097 -42.16 -14.34 -0.89
CA PRO A 1097 -41.81 -14.05 0.50
C PRO A 1097 -40.34 -13.66 0.67
N THR A 1098 -40.09 -12.55 1.36
CA THR A 1098 -38.74 -12.00 1.62
C THR A 1098 -38.43 -11.99 3.11
N ASP A 1099 -37.17 -11.75 3.46
CA ASP A 1099 -36.77 -11.48 4.83
C ASP A 1099 -37.35 -10.13 5.33
N GLU A 1100 -37.17 -9.82 6.62
CA GLU A 1100 -37.75 -8.62 7.27
C GLU A 1100 -37.33 -7.30 6.60
N ASN A 1101 -36.18 -7.30 5.92
CA ASN A 1101 -35.66 -6.14 5.18
C ASN A 1101 -36.23 -6.00 3.75
N GLY A 1102 -37.21 -6.83 3.37
CA GLY A 1102 -37.83 -6.77 2.04
C GLY A 1102 -36.97 -7.37 0.92
N ARG A 1103 -35.88 -8.08 1.23
CA ARG A 1103 -34.99 -8.73 0.26
C ARG A 1103 -34.79 -10.20 0.60
N ILE A 1104 -34.25 -10.96 -0.37
CA ILE A 1104 -33.64 -12.27 -0.12
C ILE A 1104 -32.15 -12.14 -0.38
N PHE A 1105 -31.32 -12.44 0.60
CA PHE A 1105 -29.87 -12.48 0.41
C PHE A 1105 -29.46 -13.78 -0.29
N ASN A 1106 -28.44 -13.73 -1.14
CA ASN A 1106 -27.72 -14.92 -1.58
C ASN A 1106 -26.22 -14.69 -1.38
N PRO A 1107 -25.51 -15.53 -0.61
CA PRO A 1107 -24.09 -15.35 -0.31
C PRO A 1107 -23.17 -15.62 -1.51
N VAL A 1108 -23.73 -16.08 -2.63
CA VAL A 1108 -22.99 -16.49 -3.84
C VAL A 1108 -23.74 -15.90 -5.04
N PRO A 1109 -23.43 -14.65 -5.47
CA PRO A 1109 -22.18 -13.90 -5.25
C PRO A 1109 -22.19 -12.86 -4.11
N GLY A 1110 -23.20 -12.86 -3.24
CA GLY A 1110 -23.32 -11.89 -2.16
C GLY A 1110 -24.19 -10.68 -2.50
N PHE A 1111 -25.31 -10.90 -3.20
CA PHE A 1111 -26.32 -9.89 -3.52
C PHE A 1111 -27.61 -10.11 -2.74
N CYS A 1112 -28.36 -9.01 -2.54
CA CYS A 1112 -29.73 -9.03 -2.04
C CYS A 1112 -30.70 -8.84 -3.25
N PHE A 1113 -31.81 -9.57 -3.27
CA PHE A 1113 -32.74 -9.63 -4.41
C PHE A 1113 -34.17 -9.25 -4.03
N ILE A 1114 -34.88 -8.63 -4.97
CA ILE A 1114 -36.34 -8.51 -5.00
C ILE A 1114 -36.88 -9.65 -5.88
N PRO A 1115 -37.60 -10.64 -5.30
CA PRO A 1115 -38.06 -11.83 -6.03
C PRO A 1115 -39.37 -11.56 -6.78
N VAL A 1116 -39.29 -10.99 -7.98
CA VAL A 1116 -40.48 -10.69 -8.79
C VAL A 1116 -41.01 -11.96 -9.45
N ILE A 1117 -42.28 -12.27 -9.23
CA ILE A 1117 -42.99 -13.38 -9.87
C ILE A 1117 -43.94 -12.80 -10.91
N VAL A 1118 -43.94 -13.39 -12.10
CA VAL A 1118 -44.82 -13.02 -13.22
C VAL A 1118 -45.65 -14.22 -13.63
N HIS A 1119 -46.97 -14.06 -13.61
CA HIS A 1119 -47.90 -15.12 -13.96
C HIS A 1119 -48.25 -15.08 -15.45
N PRO A 1120 -48.24 -16.22 -16.17
CA PRO A 1120 -48.64 -16.26 -17.57
C PRO A 1120 -50.11 -15.84 -17.76
N ASN A 1121 -50.39 -15.18 -18.88
CA ASN A 1121 -51.76 -14.84 -19.26
C ASN A 1121 -52.56 -16.10 -19.67
N GLU A 1122 -53.84 -15.93 -20.05
CA GLU A 1122 -54.70 -17.05 -20.46
C GLU A 1122 -54.20 -17.84 -21.67
N LYS A 1123 -53.36 -17.22 -22.52
CA LYS A 1123 -52.73 -17.85 -23.69
C LYS A 1123 -51.41 -18.54 -23.37
N GLY A 1124 -50.91 -18.44 -22.15
CA GLY A 1124 -49.61 -18.98 -21.76
C GLY A 1124 -48.42 -18.07 -22.05
N GLU A 1125 -48.66 -16.79 -22.35
CA GLU A 1125 -47.60 -15.83 -22.69
C GLU A 1125 -47.22 -14.98 -21.46
N VAL A 1126 -45.91 -14.71 -21.34
CA VAL A 1126 -45.33 -13.75 -20.40
C VAL A 1126 -44.46 -12.76 -21.19
N GLU A 1127 -44.62 -11.47 -20.96
CA GLU A 1127 -43.84 -10.40 -21.59
C GLU A 1127 -43.26 -9.45 -20.54
N ILE A 1128 -41.96 -9.16 -20.65
CA ILE A 1128 -41.23 -8.28 -19.75
C ILE A 1128 -40.43 -7.28 -20.57
N SER A 1129 -40.48 -6.01 -20.16
CA SER A 1129 -39.61 -4.94 -20.65
C SER A 1129 -38.77 -4.40 -19.50
N ILE A 1130 -37.45 -4.38 -19.65
CA ILE A 1130 -36.50 -3.80 -18.69
C ILE A 1130 -35.80 -2.60 -19.32
N ARG A 1131 -35.83 -1.45 -18.64
CA ARG A 1131 -35.22 -0.19 -19.11
C ARG A 1131 -34.55 0.55 -17.96
N THR A 1132 -33.66 1.47 -18.29
CA THR A 1132 -33.08 2.41 -17.32
C THR A 1132 -33.38 3.85 -17.70
N THR A 1133 -33.49 4.71 -16.70
CA THR A 1133 -33.55 6.16 -16.89
C THR A 1133 -32.47 6.84 -16.06
N ALA A 1134 -32.04 8.03 -16.52
CA ALA A 1134 -31.19 8.91 -15.74
C ALA A 1134 -31.80 9.20 -14.35
N PRO A 1135 -30.97 9.44 -13.32
CA PRO A 1135 -31.40 9.60 -11.93
C PRO A 1135 -32.36 10.77 -11.69
#